data_AF-A0A1H4S267-F1
#
_entry.id   AF-A0A1H4S267-F1
#
_cell.length_a   1.000
_cell.length_b   1.000
_cell.length_c   1.000
_cell.angle_alpha   90.00
_cell.angle_beta   90.00
_cell.angle_gamma   90.00
#
_symmetry.space_group_name_H-M   'P 1'
#
loop_
_entity.id
_entity.type
_entity.pdbx_description
1 polymer ?
#
loop_
_entity_poly.entity_id
_entity_poly.type
_entity_poly.pdbx_seq_one_letter_code
_entity_poly.pdbx_strand_id
1 'polypeptide(L)'
;MHNTLEQVFGYPQFRPGQEAAISAVLAGRSAAAIFPTGSGKSLCYQLPALLLPHLTLVVSPLLALMQDQLAFLQRHGIAAGSIDSAQSRDDASDVMARAKSGELKILMISVERLKNERFRNFLQQVPISLLVVDEAHCISEWGHNFRPDYLKLPDYQRQFNIPQALLLTATATPKVIADMEAKFAIAADDVVTTGFYRPNLNLLVEPVRGQDKRRRLVEWMSERPGQPSIVYVTLQKTAEHIAEHLGRNGIQAEAYHAGLPHEHREAIQKRFMGGRSNCIVATIAFGMGIDKSDIRNVVHFDLPKSIENYSQEIGRAGRDGKPSDCLVLANRDSLNVLENFVYGDTPELDGIRHVLDELQAAAPEGQWEFLLGPLSDQSNIRQLPLKTLLVQLELRAIIAPRYAYYAEYRFKYLQEPEALLARFEGERKDFVAAIIQTSSRARTWATVNFDALYEQHQAERNRVVKALDYFQEKGWVELESKQMTEVYSLLQTDFDAQALSEELHAYFTRHEQTEIARIHAMLDLFATDHCLGYRLAEYFGDENAPQQCGHCSVCHGDVARLPTPPELPVLVDKNFEALCGDFIHRHEQHTGNVPSAERVTRFLCGIGVPLFTKLKARSIPGFAALEDYPYAEVRTWAEAYLPR
;
A
#
# COMPACT_ATOMS: atom_id res chain seq x y z
N MET A 1 19.48 6.60 -29.38
CA MET A 1 18.88 5.59 -28.48
C MET A 1 19.38 4.18 -28.72
N HIS A 2 19.33 3.64 -29.95
CA HIS A 2 19.80 2.28 -30.27
C HIS A 2 21.25 1.99 -29.83
N ASN A 3 22.20 2.89 -30.14
CA ASN A 3 23.58 2.72 -29.70
C ASN A 3 23.71 2.63 -28.16
N THR A 4 22.95 3.44 -27.42
CA THR A 4 22.94 3.43 -25.95
C THR A 4 22.33 2.14 -25.40
N LEU A 5 21.28 1.64 -26.04
CA LEU A 5 20.65 0.37 -25.70
C LEU A 5 21.67 -0.78 -25.72
N GLU A 6 22.42 -0.88 -26.81
CA GLU A 6 23.42 -1.93 -27.00
C GLU A 6 24.65 -1.72 -26.11
N GLN A 7 25.22 -0.51 -26.08
CA GLN A 7 26.48 -0.25 -25.38
C GLN A 7 26.35 -0.26 -23.85
N VAL A 8 25.23 0.26 -23.31
CA VAL A 8 25.04 0.37 -21.85
C VAL A 8 24.32 -0.83 -21.31
N PHE A 9 23.23 -1.27 -21.95
CA PHE A 9 22.37 -2.34 -21.42
C PHE A 9 22.61 -3.71 -22.05
N GLY A 10 23.42 -3.79 -23.13
CA GLY A 10 23.73 -5.06 -23.79
C GLY A 10 22.55 -5.67 -24.55
N TYR A 11 21.48 -4.91 -24.81
CA TYR A 11 20.31 -5.42 -25.52
C TYR A 11 20.43 -5.12 -27.03
N PRO A 12 20.27 -6.12 -27.91
CA PRO A 12 20.41 -5.94 -29.35
C PRO A 12 19.19 -5.24 -29.99
N GLN A 13 18.03 -5.31 -29.33
CA GLN A 13 16.78 -4.75 -29.85
C GLN A 13 15.81 -4.41 -28.71
N PHE A 14 14.88 -3.50 -28.99
CA PHE A 14 13.77 -3.21 -28.09
C PHE A 14 12.76 -4.36 -28.05
N ARG A 15 12.11 -4.51 -26.90
CA ARG A 15 10.90 -5.32 -26.78
C ARG A 15 9.69 -4.52 -27.29
N PRO A 16 8.58 -5.20 -27.64
CA PRO A 16 7.37 -4.54 -28.12
C PRO A 16 6.93 -3.38 -27.19
N GLY A 17 6.54 -2.25 -27.79
CA GLY A 17 6.11 -1.05 -27.10
C GLY A 17 7.20 -0.15 -26.52
N GLN A 18 8.38 -0.71 -26.15
CA GLN A 18 9.44 0.08 -25.50
C GLN A 18 9.92 1.25 -26.35
N GLU A 19 10.20 1.01 -27.63
CA GLU A 19 10.72 2.04 -28.53
C GLU A 19 9.74 3.20 -28.71
N ALA A 20 8.44 2.91 -28.82
CA ALA A 20 7.40 3.93 -28.97
C ALA A 20 7.34 4.86 -27.75
N ALA A 21 7.27 4.28 -26.54
CA ALA A 21 7.23 5.04 -25.30
C ALA A 21 8.52 5.87 -25.09
N ILE A 22 9.68 5.28 -25.37
CA ILE A 22 10.99 5.97 -25.28
C ILE A 22 11.06 7.13 -26.28
N SER A 23 10.58 6.92 -27.52
CA SER A 23 10.62 7.94 -28.56
C SER A 23 9.73 9.15 -28.24
N ALA A 24 8.54 8.92 -27.66
CA ALA A 24 7.67 10.00 -27.19
C ALA A 24 8.36 10.88 -26.14
N VAL A 25 8.97 10.24 -25.13
CA VAL A 25 9.72 10.93 -24.06
C VAL A 25 10.96 11.67 -24.58
N LEU A 26 11.68 11.09 -25.55
CA LEU A 26 12.82 11.77 -26.16
C LEU A 26 12.42 12.95 -27.05
N ALA A 27 11.17 12.95 -27.53
CA ALA A 27 10.59 14.07 -28.27
C ALA A 27 10.02 15.17 -27.37
N GLY A 28 10.18 15.07 -26.05
CA GLY A 28 9.69 16.07 -25.10
C GLY A 28 8.20 15.94 -24.76
N ARG A 29 7.57 14.80 -25.04
CA ARG A 29 6.15 14.55 -24.77
C ARG A 29 5.98 13.61 -23.58
N SER A 30 4.93 13.85 -22.80
CA SER A 30 4.50 12.90 -21.78
C SER A 30 3.94 11.63 -22.42
N ALA A 31 4.15 10.47 -21.81
CA ALA A 31 3.74 9.18 -22.33
C ALA A 31 3.28 8.23 -21.22
N ALA A 32 2.47 7.23 -21.57
CA ALA A 32 2.11 6.14 -20.67
C ALA A 32 2.51 4.79 -21.29
N ALA A 33 3.15 3.93 -20.52
CA ALA A 33 3.51 2.58 -20.93
C ALA A 33 2.82 1.55 -20.02
N ILE A 34 1.81 0.87 -20.59
CA ILE A 34 1.02 -0.16 -19.92
C ILE A 34 1.48 -1.51 -20.44
N PHE A 35 2.51 -2.06 -19.79
CA PHE A 35 3.12 -3.34 -20.20
C PHE A 35 2.99 -4.38 -19.09
N PRO A 36 2.69 -5.65 -19.40
CA PRO A 36 2.58 -6.68 -18.38
C PRO A 36 3.88 -6.87 -17.58
N THR A 37 3.79 -7.58 -16.46
CA THR A 37 4.94 -7.90 -15.62
C THR A 37 6.01 -8.66 -16.41
N GLY A 38 7.28 -8.30 -16.20
CA GLY A 38 8.42 -8.93 -16.90
C GLY A 38 8.73 -8.35 -18.28
N SER A 39 7.93 -7.44 -18.85
CA SER A 39 8.16 -6.85 -20.17
C SER A 39 9.29 -5.82 -20.24
N GLY A 40 9.94 -5.50 -19.12
CA GLY A 40 11.06 -4.56 -19.10
C GLY A 40 10.64 -3.08 -19.08
N LYS A 41 9.58 -2.74 -18.33
CA LYS A 41 9.09 -1.35 -18.16
C LYS A 41 10.18 -0.38 -17.71
N SER A 42 11.10 -0.80 -16.84
CA SER A 42 12.12 0.09 -16.32
C SER A 42 13.00 0.69 -17.41
N LEU A 43 13.27 -0.05 -18.49
CA LEU A 43 14.07 0.44 -19.61
C LEU A 43 13.48 1.71 -20.24
N CYS A 44 12.15 1.86 -20.19
CA CYS A 44 11.43 3.01 -20.74
C CYS A 44 11.80 4.33 -20.07
N TYR A 45 12.27 4.32 -18.82
CA TYR A 45 12.82 5.52 -18.18
C TYR A 45 14.34 5.50 -18.08
N GLN A 46 14.95 4.33 -17.89
CA GLN A 46 16.39 4.20 -17.70
C GLN A 46 17.17 4.66 -18.93
N LEU A 47 16.70 4.34 -20.13
CA LEU A 47 17.37 4.76 -21.35
C LEU A 47 17.18 6.27 -21.60
N PRO A 48 15.96 6.86 -21.55
CA PRO A 48 15.81 8.31 -21.65
C PRO A 48 16.59 9.09 -20.59
N ALA A 49 16.71 8.57 -19.37
CA ALA A 49 17.49 9.24 -18.32
C ALA A 49 18.95 9.50 -18.75
N LEU A 50 19.54 8.63 -19.56
CA LEU A 50 20.91 8.81 -20.08
C LEU A 50 21.01 9.79 -21.24
N LEU A 51 19.91 10.00 -21.97
CA LEU A 51 19.87 10.83 -23.18
C LEU A 51 19.34 12.24 -22.93
N LEU A 52 18.52 12.41 -21.90
CA LEU A 52 18.01 13.70 -21.48
C LEU A 52 19.07 14.47 -20.68
N PRO A 53 19.11 15.81 -20.79
CA PRO A 53 20.20 16.61 -20.24
C PRO A 53 20.25 16.60 -18.70
N HIS A 54 19.10 16.57 -18.02
CA HIS A 54 19.02 16.75 -16.58
C HIS A 54 18.59 15.47 -15.85
N LEU A 55 18.17 15.61 -14.59
CA LEU A 55 17.79 14.50 -13.72
C LEU A 55 16.48 13.85 -14.17
N THR A 56 16.36 12.53 -14.03
CA THR A 56 15.09 11.81 -14.05
C THR A 56 14.64 11.51 -12.61
N LEU A 57 13.49 12.05 -12.21
CA LEU A 57 12.89 11.80 -10.90
C LEU A 57 11.92 10.62 -11.01
N VAL A 58 12.18 9.54 -10.29
CA VAL A 58 11.34 8.33 -10.29
C VAL A 58 10.59 8.23 -8.97
N VAL A 59 9.26 8.27 -9.03
CA VAL A 59 8.37 8.02 -7.89
C VAL A 59 7.92 6.58 -7.97
N SER A 60 8.22 5.77 -6.95
CA SER A 60 7.80 4.37 -6.86
C SER A 60 7.28 4.05 -5.46
N PRO A 61 6.25 3.20 -5.30
CA PRO A 61 5.63 2.98 -3.99
C PRO A 61 6.41 2.05 -3.06
N LEU A 62 7.51 1.45 -3.52
CA LEU A 62 8.16 0.33 -2.84
C LEU A 62 9.66 0.50 -2.71
N LEU A 63 10.11 0.66 -1.46
CA LEU A 63 11.53 0.77 -1.12
C LEU A 63 12.35 -0.44 -1.58
N ALA A 64 11.83 -1.67 -1.41
CA ALA A 64 12.53 -2.87 -1.84
C ALA A 64 12.76 -2.92 -3.36
N LEU A 65 11.76 -2.48 -4.15
CA LEU A 65 11.90 -2.40 -5.61
C LEU A 65 12.92 -1.33 -6.01
N MET A 66 12.93 -0.19 -5.32
CA MET A 66 13.92 0.87 -5.54
C MET A 66 15.35 0.35 -5.33
N GLN A 67 15.59 -0.42 -4.27
CA GLN A 67 16.91 -1.00 -4.00
C GLN A 67 17.38 -1.95 -5.11
N ASP A 68 16.50 -2.83 -5.60
CA ASP A 68 16.81 -3.73 -6.71
C ASP A 68 17.12 -2.95 -8.01
N GLN A 69 16.36 -1.89 -8.30
CA GLN A 69 16.61 -1.03 -9.45
C GLN A 69 17.94 -0.27 -9.31
N LEU A 70 18.28 0.25 -8.14
CA LEU A 70 19.56 0.91 -7.90
C LEU A 70 20.74 -0.06 -8.08
N ALA A 71 20.64 -1.28 -7.56
CA ALA A 71 21.65 -2.31 -7.75
C ALA A 71 21.80 -2.69 -9.24
N PHE A 72 20.71 -2.70 -10.01
CA PHE A 72 20.75 -2.87 -11.46
C PHE A 72 21.47 -1.69 -12.15
N LEU A 73 21.09 -0.45 -11.83
CA LEU A 73 21.67 0.77 -12.41
C LEU A 73 23.18 0.89 -12.12
N GLN A 74 23.59 0.61 -10.88
CA GLN A 74 24.99 0.62 -10.47
C GLN A 74 25.82 -0.40 -11.25
N ARG A 75 25.29 -1.61 -11.50
CA ARG A 75 25.97 -2.64 -12.31
C ARG A 75 26.20 -2.22 -13.76
N HIS A 76 25.37 -1.31 -14.28
CA HIS A 76 25.52 -0.74 -15.63
C HIS A 76 26.28 0.60 -15.62
N GLY A 77 26.89 0.98 -14.49
CA GLY A 77 27.65 2.23 -14.37
C GLY A 77 26.79 3.50 -14.41
N ILE A 78 25.48 3.39 -14.18
CA ILE A 78 24.55 4.52 -14.22
C ILE A 78 24.50 5.18 -12.84
N ALA A 79 24.84 6.46 -12.78
CA ALA A 79 24.77 7.25 -11.56
C ALA A 79 23.32 7.45 -11.10
N ALA A 80 22.93 6.72 -10.06
CA ALA A 80 21.58 6.76 -9.49
C ALA A 80 21.65 6.75 -7.97
N GLY A 81 20.62 7.31 -7.33
CA GLY A 81 20.46 7.28 -5.87
C GLY A 81 18.99 7.22 -5.46
N SER A 82 18.74 6.87 -4.20
CA SER A 82 17.43 7.04 -3.56
C SER A 82 17.52 8.01 -2.39
N ILE A 83 16.39 8.64 -2.08
CA ILE A 83 16.18 9.32 -0.80
C ILE A 83 15.00 8.67 -0.09
N ASP A 84 15.26 7.96 1.00
CA ASP A 84 14.26 7.30 1.83
C ASP A 84 14.43 7.62 3.32
N SER A 85 13.48 7.16 4.14
CA SER A 85 13.46 7.43 5.58
C SER A 85 14.42 6.58 6.40
N ALA A 86 15.03 5.54 5.82
CA ALA A 86 15.98 4.65 6.50
C ALA A 86 17.43 5.14 6.40
N GLN A 87 17.72 6.06 5.48
CA GLN A 87 19.06 6.63 5.28
C GLN A 87 19.47 7.61 6.40
N SER A 88 20.78 7.66 6.67
CA SER A 88 21.36 8.68 7.54
C SER A 88 21.22 10.08 6.92
N ARG A 89 21.33 11.12 7.75
CA ARG A 89 21.32 12.51 7.24
C ARG A 89 22.49 12.78 6.30
N ASP A 90 23.65 12.20 6.57
CA ASP A 90 24.85 12.38 5.76
C ASP A 90 24.67 11.73 4.39
N ASP A 91 24.16 10.49 4.34
CA ASP A 91 23.86 9.80 3.07
C ASP A 91 22.82 10.58 2.25
N ALA A 92 21.73 11.00 2.89
CA ALA A 92 20.69 11.78 2.23
C ALA A 92 21.24 13.13 1.72
N SER A 93 22.13 13.79 2.48
CA SER A 93 22.77 15.04 2.09
C SER A 93 23.74 14.85 0.92
N ASP A 94 24.50 13.75 0.89
CA ASP A 94 25.38 13.41 -0.23
C ASP A 94 24.57 13.18 -1.50
N VAL A 95 23.51 12.37 -1.44
CA VAL A 95 22.62 12.13 -2.59
C VAL A 95 21.99 13.43 -3.08
N MET A 96 21.55 14.32 -2.19
CA MET A 96 21.03 15.63 -2.57
C MET A 96 22.10 16.52 -3.23
N ALA A 97 23.33 16.52 -2.73
CA ALA A 97 24.43 17.27 -3.31
C ALA A 97 24.77 16.79 -4.73
N ARG A 98 24.83 15.46 -4.93
CA ARG A 98 25.09 14.81 -6.22
C ARG A 98 23.97 15.00 -7.24
N ALA A 99 22.71 15.04 -6.77
CA ALA A 99 21.57 15.43 -7.61
C ALA A 99 21.66 16.91 -8.03
N LYS A 100 22.02 17.81 -7.11
CA LYS A 100 22.15 19.24 -7.39
C LYS A 100 23.32 19.57 -8.32
N SER A 101 24.43 18.83 -8.23
CA SER A 101 25.59 19.00 -9.11
C SER A 101 25.37 18.43 -10.51
N GLY A 102 24.30 17.67 -10.74
CA GLY A 102 24.02 16.98 -11.99
C GLY A 102 24.80 15.68 -12.19
N GLU A 103 25.48 15.17 -11.15
CA GLU A 103 26.17 13.89 -11.19
C GLU A 103 25.18 12.72 -11.30
N LEU A 104 24.03 12.81 -10.60
CA LEU A 104 22.99 11.79 -10.70
C LEU A 104 22.16 11.96 -11.97
N LYS A 105 21.94 10.85 -12.68
CA LYS A 105 21.01 10.77 -13.80
C LYS A 105 19.62 10.33 -13.36
N ILE A 106 19.52 9.53 -12.29
CA ILE A 106 18.27 9.02 -11.75
C ILE A 106 18.21 9.24 -10.24
N LEU A 107 17.12 9.84 -9.76
CA LEU A 107 16.79 9.93 -8.33
C LEU A 107 15.47 9.22 -8.08
N MET A 108 15.50 8.18 -7.25
CA MET A 108 14.30 7.41 -6.87
C MET A 108 13.78 7.88 -5.50
N ILE A 109 12.48 8.09 -5.38
CA ILE A 109 11.82 8.48 -4.13
C ILE A 109 10.50 7.73 -3.92
N SER A 110 10.09 7.61 -2.66
CA SER A 110 8.70 7.29 -2.36
C SER A 110 7.83 8.55 -2.47
N VAL A 111 6.53 8.38 -2.74
CA VAL A 111 5.61 9.52 -2.86
C VAL A 111 5.48 10.28 -1.53
N GLU A 112 5.55 9.57 -0.41
CA GLU A 112 5.46 10.14 0.95
C GLU A 112 6.61 11.10 1.24
N ARG A 113 7.76 10.95 0.56
CA ARG A 113 8.89 11.87 0.71
C ARG A 113 8.55 13.29 0.26
N LEU A 114 7.61 13.45 -0.67
CA LEU A 114 7.13 14.75 -1.14
C LEU A 114 6.33 15.50 -0.07
N LYS A 115 5.91 14.87 1.03
CA LYS A 115 5.30 15.58 2.18
C LYS A 115 6.28 16.51 2.89
N ASN A 116 7.58 16.26 2.76
CA ASN A 116 8.61 17.08 3.38
C ASN A 116 8.84 18.38 2.58
N GLU A 117 8.47 19.52 3.15
CA GLU A 117 8.64 20.83 2.50
C GLU A 117 10.09 21.14 2.13
N ARG A 118 11.07 20.82 2.99
CA ARG A 118 12.49 21.04 2.69
C ARG A 118 12.92 20.23 1.47
N PHE A 119 12.40 19.02 1.34
CA PHE A 119 12.67 18.17 0.18
C PHE A 119 12.03 18.73 -1.11
N ARG A 120 10.79 19.24 -1.03
CA ARG A 120 10.16 19.94 -2.17
C ARG A 120 10.95 21.17 -2.59
N ASN A 121 11.39 21.99 -1.63
CA ASN A 121 12.20 23.19 -1.89
C ASN A 121 13.57 22.84 -2.50
N PHE A 122 14.14 21.69 -2.12
CA PHE A 122 15.33 21.14 -2.77
C PHE A 122 15.05 20.77 -4.23
N LEU A 123 13.97 20.02 -4.51
CA LEU A 123 13.63 19.62 -5.89
C LEU A 123 13.38 20.82 -6.81
N GLN A 124 12.79 21.91 -6.30
CA GLN A 124 12.63 23.16 -7.05
C GLN A 124 13.96 23.79 -7.53
N GLN A 125 15.08 23.45 -6.88
CA GLN A 125 16.41 23.96 -7.24
C GLN A 125 17.18 23.02 -8.18
N VAL A 126 16.64 21.83 -8.47
CA VAL A 126 17.29 20.83 -9.30
C VAL A 126 16.61 20.84 -10.68
N PRO A 127 17.37 20.97 -11.79
CA PRO A 127 16.79 20.83 -13.11
C PRO A 127 16.39 19.36 -13.33
N ILE A 128 15.13 19.12 -13.70
CA ILE A 128 14.58 17.77 -13.91
C ILE A 128 14.03 17.69 -15.34
N SER A 129 14.45 16.68 -16.10
CA SER A 129 14.00 16.47 -17.49
C SER A 129 12.79 15.56 -17.60
N LEU A 130 12.54 14.70 -16.62
CA LEU A 130 11.50 13.68 -16.67
C LEU A 130 11.02 13.32 -15.27
N LEU A 131 9.70 13.35 -15.07
CA LEU A 131 9.03 12.70 -13.95
C LEU A 131 8.61 11.31 -14.39
N VAL A 132 9.00 10.29 -13.65
CA VAL A 132 8.55 8.91 -13.87
C VAL A 132 7.63 8.54 -12.71
N VAL A 133 6.44 8.08 -13.04
CA VAL A 133 5.50 7.54 -12.06
C VAL A 133 5.40 6.04 -12.29
N ASP A 134 6.03 5.28 -11.40
CA ASP A 134 5.94 3.83 -11.37
C ASP A 134 4.66 3.39 -10.64
N GLU A 135 4.11 2.25 -11.03
CA GLU A 135 2.76 1.81 -10.62
C GLU A 135 1.70 2.91 -10.76
N ALA A 136 1.70 3.59 -11.91
CA ALA A 136 0.86 4.77 -12.19
C ALA A 136 -0.65 4.55 -12.02
N HIS A 137 -1.12 3.29 -12.00
CA HIS A 137 -2.50 2.97 -11.65
C HIS A 137 -2.91 3.47 -10.25
N CYS A 138 -1.95 3.68 -9.34
CA CYS A 138 -2.17 4.26 -8.01
C CYS A 138 -2.71 5.71 -8.05
N ILE A 139 -2.52 6.43 -9.17
CA ILE A 139 -3.03 7.79 -9.38
C ILE A 139 -4.55 7.79 -9.57
N SER A 140 -5.12 6.68 -10.02
CA SER A 140 -6.53 6.61 -10.32
C SER A 140 -7.33 6.08 -9.14
N GLU A 141 -8.40 6.78 -8.78
CA GLU A 141 -9.43 6.28 -7.87
C GLU A 141 -10.10 5.01 -8.45
N TRP A 142 -10.06 4.87 -9.77
CA TRP A 142 -10.50 3.68 -10.49
C TRP A 142 -9.44 2.56 -10.52
N GLY A 143 -8.29 2.74 -9.86
CA GLY A 143 -7.25 1.73 -9.69
C GLY A 143 -7.43 0.84 -8.45
N HIS A 144 -6.99 -0.41 -8.54
CA HIS A 144 -7.09 -1.47 -7.52
C HIS A 144 -6.16 -1.32 -6.30
N ASN A 145 -5.28 -0.33 -6.30
CA ASN A 145 -4.36 -0.04 -5.20
C ASN A 145 -4.16 1.48 -5.08
N PHE A 146 -5.28 2.21 -5.06
CA PHE A 146 -5.30 3.66 -4.98
C PHE A 146 -4.44 4.15 -3.81
N ARG A 147 -3.53 5.08 -4.09
CA ARG A 147 -2.69 5.74 -3.08
C ARG A 147 -2.96 7.23 -3.13
N PRO A 148 -3.61 7.81 -2.10
CA PRO A 148 -4.03 9.21 -2.15
C PRO A 148 -2.89 10.18 -2.50
N ASP A 149 -1.69 9.98 -1.94
CA ASP A 149 -0.55 10.86 -2.21
C ASP A 149 -0.11 10.89 -3.69
N TYR A 150 -0.47 9.89 -4.52
CA TYR A 150 -0.21 9.90 -5.96
C TYR A 150 -1.08 10.93 -6.71
N LEU A 151 -2.23 11.31 -6.17
CA LEU A 151 -3.10 12.35 -6.78
C LEU A 151 -2.41 13.71 -6.88
N LYS A 152 -1.39 13.95 -6.07
CA LYS A 152 -0.63 15.21 -6.01
C LYS A 152 0.48 15.29 -7.05
N LEU A 153 0.83 14.18 -7.71
CA LEU A 153 1.95 14.12 -8.64
C LEU A 153 1.82 15.06 -9.86
N PRO A 154 0.63 15.25 -10.47
CA PRO A 154 0.43 16.27 -11.50
C PRO A 154 0.74 17.70 -11.01
N ASP A 155 0.40 18.02 -9.76
CA ASP A 155 0.69 19.32 -9.16
C ASP A 155 2.18 19.49 -8.91
N TYR A 156 2.84 18.44 -8.40
CA TYR A 156 4.29 18.45 -8.21
C TYR A 156 5.07 18.55 -9.53
N GLN A 157 4.59 17.90 -10.60
CA GLN A 157 5.17 18.06 -11.93
C GLN A 157 5.19 19.54 -12.35
N ARG A 158 4.07 20.23 -12.19
CA ARG A 158 3.93 21.67 -12.49
C ARG A 158 4.76 22.53 -11.54
N GLN A 159 4.69 22.27 -10.23
CA GLN A 159 5.41 23.01 -9.20
C GLN A 159 6.93 22.95 -9.38
N PHE A 160 7.47 21.82 -9.85
CA PHE A 160 8.90 21.63 -10.09
C PHE A 160 9.32 21.96 -11.52
N ASN A 161 8.42 22.51 -12.35
CA ASN A 161 8.66 22.83 -13.77
C ASN A 161 9.22 21.66 -14.58
N ILE A 162 8.71 20.45 -14.34
CA ILE A 162 9.14 19.24 -15.05
C ILE A 162 8.42 19.19 -16.40
N PRO A 163 9.12 19.21 -17.53
CA PRO A 163 8.49 19.40 -18.84
C PRO A 163 7.61 18.23 -19.29
N GLN A 164 7.91 17.02 -18.83
CA GLN A 164 7.23 15.79 -19.27
C GLN A 164 7.19 14.73 -18.18
N ALA A 165 6.21 13.83 -18.30
CA ALA A 165 6.01 12.70 -17.42
C ALA A 165 5.93 11.37 -18.19
N LEU A 166 6.46 10.30 -17.59
CA LEU A 166 6.32 8.93 -18.07
C LEU A 166 5.61 8.10 -17.01
N LEU A 167 4.43 7.59 -17.35
CA LEU A 167 3.61 6.78 -16.47
C LEU A 167 3.80 5.31 -16.80
N LEU A 168 4.15 4.49 -15.81
CA LEU A 168 4.43 3.08 -15.98
C LEU A 168 3.49 2.26 -15.11
N THR A 169 2.79 1.29 -15.69
CA THR A 169 1.98 0.35 -14.90
C THR A 169 1.88 -1.01 -15.59
N ALA A 170 1.68 -2.07 -14.80
CA ALA A 170 1.42 -3.40 -15.32
C ALA A 170 -0.05 -3.64 -15.66
N THR A 171 -0.95 -3.04 -14.90
CA THR A 171 -2.39 -3.27 -14.92
C THR A 171 -3.10 -1.94 -14.92
N ALA A 172 -3.85 -1.67 -15.98
CA ALA A 172 -4.70 -0.49 -16.09
C ALA A 172 -5.88 -0.81 -17.02
N THR A 173 -7.09 -0.57 -16.54
CA THR A 173 -8.30 -0.66 -17.37
C THR A 173 -8.41 0.58 -18.26
N PRO A 174 -9.24 0.57 -19.32
CA PRO A 174 -9.45 1.76 -20.16
C PRO A 174 -9.86 3.01 -19.38
N LYS A 175 -10.64 2.86 -18.28
CA LYS A 175 -11.00 3.97 -17.39
C LYS A 175 -9.81 4.55 -16.65
N VAL A 176 -8.90 3.69 -16.16
CA VAL A 176 -7.66 4.11 -15.48
C VAL A 176 -6.72 4.80 -16.47
N ILE A 177 -6.63 4.30 -17.70
CA ILE A 177 -5.84 4.94 -18.78
C ILE A 177 -6.36 6.35 -19.06
N ALA A 178 -7.67 6.51 -19.29
CA ALA A 178 -8.27 7.81 -19.56
C ALA A 178 -8.06 8.82 -18.41
N ASP A 179 -8.12 8.36 -17.16
CA ASP A 179 -7.86 9.19 -15.99
C ASP A 179 -6.38 9.62 -15.89
N MET A 180 -5.44 8.71 -16.19
CA MET A 180 -4.01 9.03 -16.28
C MET A 180 -3.71 10.03 -17.42
N GLU A 181 -4.32 9.84 -18.58
CA GLU A 181 -4.20 10.76 -19.73
C GLU A 181 -4.65 12.17 -19.38
N ALA A 182 -5.84 12.30 -18.77
CA ALA A 182 -6.40 13.57 -18.37
C ALA A 182 -5.53 14.30 -17.34
N LYS A 183 -5.04 13.58 -16.32
CA LYS A 183 -4.24 14.17 -15.22
C LYS A 183 -2.86 14.66 -15.66
N PHE A 184 -2.22 13.96 -16.59
CA PHE A 184 -0.86 14.29 -17.05
C PHE A 184 -0.81 14.91 -18.45
N ALA A 185 -1.97 15.21 -19.05
CA ALA A 185 -2.12 15.72 -20.40
C ALA A 185 -1.35 14.88 -21.44
N ILE A 186 -1.50 13.55 -21.36
CA ILE A 186 -0.88 12.60 -22.30
C ILE A 186 -1.79 12.47 -23.51
N ALA A 187 -1.21 12.58 -24.72
CA ALA A 187 -1.95 12.34 -25.95
C ALA A 187 -2.24 10.85 -26.11
N ALA A 188 -3.40 10.50 -26.68
CA ALA A 188 -3.79 9.10 -26.89
C ALA A 188 -2.74 8.30 -27.70
N ASP A 189 -2.10 8.94 -28.68
CA ASP A 189 -1.04 8.31 -29.50
C ASP A 189 0.26 8.04 -28.71
N ASP A 190 0.45 8.68 -27.56
CA ASP A 190 1.59 8.49 -26.66
C ASP A 190 1.25 7.53 -25.50
N VAL A 191 0.07 6.89 -25.53
CA VAL A 191 -0.29 5.76 -24.67
C VAL A 191 0.05 4.45 -25.38
N VAL A 192 1.08 3.77 -24.88
CA VAL A 192 1.54 2.50 -25.43
C VAL A 192 1.06 1.36 -24.55
N THR A 193 0.12 0.59 -25.08
CA THR A 193 -0.32 -0.68 -24.48
C THR A 193 0.32 -1.84 -25.23
N THR A 194 0.71 -2.88 -24.52
CA THR A 194 1.07 -4.17 -25.12
C THR A 194 0.05 -5.21 -24.67
N GLY A 195 -0.17 -6.25 -25.49
CA GLY A 195 -1.14 -7.30 -25.18
C GLY A 195 -0.99 -7.86 -23.76
N PHE A 196 -2.12 -8.01 -23.08
CA PHE A 196 -2.25 -8.56 -21.74
C PHE A 196 -2.28 -10.09 -21.77
N TYR A 197 -2.70 -10.68 -22.89
CA TYR A 197 -2.81 -12.12 -23.04
C TYR A 197 -1.45 -12.82 -22.91
N ARG A 198 -1.38 -13.81 -22.01
CA ARG A 198 -0.19 -14.63 -21.76
C ARG A 198 -0.44 -16.07 -22.20
N PRO A 199 0.06 -16.50 -23.37
CA PRO A 199 -0.23 -17.84 -23.90
C PRO A 199 0.37 -18.97 -23.06
N ASN A 200 1.33 -18.66 -22.19
CA ASN A 200 2.02 -19.64 -21.35
C ASN A 200 1.40 -19.84 -19.96
N LEU A 201 0.30 -19.15 -19.63
CA LEU A 201 -0.40 -19.29 -18.35
C LEU A 201 -1.68 -20.08 -18.53
N ASN A 202 -1.79 -21.23 -17.85
CA ASN A 202 -3.02 -22.01 -17.79
C ASN A 202 -3.91 -21.44 -16.68
N LEU A 203 -5.00 -20.79 -17.06
CA LEU A 203 -5.94 -20.19 -16.09
C LEU A 203 -7.00 -21.23 -15.70
N LEU A 204 -6.98 -21.66 -14.45
CA LEU A 204 -7.82 -22.75 -13.94
C LEU A 204 -8.67 -22.23 -12.78
N VAL A 205 -9.98 -22.41 -12.89
CA VAL A 205 -10.92 -22.11 -11.79
C VAL A 205 -11.58 -23.41 -11.37
N GLU A 206 -11.38 -23.80 -10.12
CA GLU A 206 -11.97 -25.01 -9.55
C GLU A 206 -12.97 -24.66 -8.45
N PRO A 207 -14.25 -25.06 -8.58
CA PRO A 207 -15.25 -24.82 -7.55
C PRO A 207 -15.05 -25.75 -6.35
N VAL A 208 -14.69 -25.18 -5.18
CA VAL A 208 -14.36 -25.96 -3.98
C VAL A 208 -15.00 -25.35 -2.74
N ARG A 209 -15.84 -26.12 -2.03
CA ARG A 209 -16.42 -25.69 -0.75
C ARG A 209 -15.32 -25.35 0.27
N GLY A 210 -15.57 -24.36 1.12
CA GLY A 210 -14.55 -23.84 2.05
C GLY A 210 -13.91 -24.91 2.94
N GLN A 211 -14.70 -25.86 3.43
CA GLN A 211 -14.21 -26.97 4.26
C GLN A 211 -13.26 -27.92 3.52
N ASP A 212 -13.39 -28.04 2.20
CA ASP A 212 -12.64 -28.98 1.35
C ASP A 212 -11.36 -28.35 0.76
N LYS A 213 -11.22 -27.01 0.79
CA LYS A 213 -10.09 -26.29 0.19
C LYS A 213 -8.73 -26.77 0.67
N ARG A 214 -8.58 -27.03 1.98
CA ARG A 214 -7.28 -27.50 2.55
C ARG A 214 -6.86 -28.85 1.97
N ARG A 215 -7.80 -29.80 1.93
CA ARG A 215 -7.55 -31.13 1.33
C ARG A 215 -7.17 -30.98 -0.14
N ARG A 216 -7.95 -30.20 -0.89
CA ARG A 216 -7.73 -30.01 -2.32
C ARG A 216 -6.41 -29.33 -2.63
N LEU A 217 -5.99 -28.34 -1.83
CA LEU A 217 -4.68 -27.70 -1.95
C LEU A 217 -3.55 -28.72 -1.79
N VAL A 218 -3.62 -29.60 -0.80
CA VAL A 218 -2.61 -30.65 -0.60
C VAL A 218 -2.54 -31.59 -1.81
N GLU A 219 -3.69 -32.03 -2.33
CA GLU A 219 -3.76 -32.87 -3.53
C GLU A 219 -3.09 -32.18 -4.74
N TRP A 220 -3.46 -30.93 -5.02
CA TRP A 220 -2.89 -30.13 -6.12
C TRP A 220 -1.38 -29.96 -6.02
N MET A 221 -0.89 -29.64 -4.81
CA MET A 221 0.53 -29.38 -4.57
C MET A 221 1.35 -30.68 -4.60
N SER A 222 0.77 -31.81 -4.16
CA SER A 222 1.45 -33.12 -4.16
C SER A 222 1.73 -33.66 -5.56
N GLU A 223 0.91 -33.29 -6.55
CA GLU A 223 1.12 -33.61 -7.97
C GLU A 223 2.28 -32.80 -8.61
N ARG A 224 2.77 -31.76 -7.92
CA ARG A 224 3.76 -30.79 -8.43
C ARG A 224 4.99 -30.69 -7.52
N PRO A 225 5.61 -31.82 -7.14
CA PRO A 225 6.70 -31.80 -6.16
C PRO A 225 7.89 -30.98 -6.67
N GLY A 226 8.38 -30.07 -5.83
CA GLY A 226 9.56 -29.25 -6.10
C GLY A 226 9.35 -28.10 -7.09
N GLN A 227 8.15 -27.91 -7.65
CA GLN A 227 7.86 -26.76 -8.50
C GLN A 227 7.78 -25.47 -7.67
N PRO A 228 8.48 -24.39 -8.07
CA PRO A 228 8.35 -23.09 -7.41
C PRO A 228 6.91 -22.58 -7.47
N SER A 229 6.31 -22.44 -6.29
CA SER A 229 4.88 -22.23 -6.08
C SER A 229 4.62 -21.05 -5.13
N ILE A 230 3.55 -20.30 -5.42
CA ILE A 230 3.00 -19.28 -4.51
C ILE A 230 1.55 -19.64 -4.21
N VAL A 231 1.17 -19.66 -2.95
CA VAL A 231 -0.21 -19.85 -2.49
C VAL A 231 -0.70 -18.55 -1.86
N TYR A 232 -1.63 -17.86 -2.50
CA TYR A 232 -2.22 -16.62 -2.01
C TYR A 232 -3.41 -16.87 -1.08
N VAL A 233 -3.39 -16.18 0.06
CA VAL A 233 -4.44 -16.17 1.10
C VAL A 233 -4.74 -14.73 1.51
N THR A 234 -5.91 -14.48 2.10
CA THR A 234 -6.32 -13.12 2.48
C THR A 234 -5.75 -12.69 3.84
N LEU A 235 -5.74 -13.59 4.82
CA LEU A 235 -5.38 -13.27 6.21
C LEU A 235 -3.99 -13.80 6.58
N GLN A 236 -3.29 -13.04 7.44
CA GLN A 236 -1.95 -13.41 7.93
C GLN A 236 -1.95 -14.76 8.67
N LYS A 237 -2.93 -14.97 9.57
CA LYS A 237 -3.10 -16.24 10.29
C LYS A 237 -3.36 -17.41 9.35
N THR A 238 -4.11 -17.19 8.27
CA THR A 238 -4.34 -18.23 7.26
C THR A 238 -3.04 -18.61 6.57
N ALA A 239 -2.13 -17.66 6.32
CA ALA A 239 -0.83 -17.95 5.71
C ALA A 239 0.00 -18.90 6.59
N GLU A 240 0.06 -18.61 7.89
CA GLU A 240 0.76 -19.45 8.88
C GLU A 240 0.12 -20.84 8.97
N HIS A 241 -1.21 -20.93 9.14
CA HIS A 241 -1.92 -22.20 9.27
C HIS A 241 -1.80 -23.07 8.01
N ILE A 242 -1.90 -22.49 6.81
CA ILE A 242 -1.80 -23.23 5.56
C ILE A 242 -0.36 -23.69 5.31
N ALA A 243 0.65 -22.87 5.60
CA ALA A 243 2.05 -23.28 5.50
C ALA A 243 2.34 -24.47 6.44
N GLU A 244 1.87 -24.41 7.69
CA GLU A 244 1.99 -25.52 8.63
C GLU A 244 1.24 -26.77 8.15
N HIS A 245 0.02 -26.61 7.64
CA HIS A 245 -0.78 -27.72 7.13
C HIS A 245 -0.11 -28.42 5.95
N LEU A 246 0.46 -27.66 5.01
CA LEU A 246 1.26 -28.21 3.91
C LEU A 246 2.50 -28.95 4.43
N GLY A 247 3.20 -28.38 5.42
CA GLY A 247 4.36 -29.00 6.06
C GLY A 247 4.04 -30.36 6.71
N ARG A 248 2.91 -30.46 7.41
CA ARG A 248 2.41 -31.72 8.00
C ARG A 248 2.09 -32.79 6.95
N ASN A 249 1.82 -32.39 5.71
CA ASN A 249 1.57 -33.28 4.56
C ASN A 249 2.81 -33.45 3.66
N GLY A 250 4.02 -33.12 4.15
CA GLY A 250 5.27 -33.37 3.44
C GLY A 250 5.65 -32.31 2.38
N ILE A 251 4.92 -31.19 2.31
CA ILE A 251 5.20 -30.09 1.39
C ILE A 251 5.86 -28.96 2.18
N GLN A 252 7.16 -28.74 1.97
CA GLN A 252 7.88 -27.66 2.65
C GLN A 252 7.41 -26.30 2.14
N ALA A 253 6.65 -25.60 2.98
CA ALA A 253 6.10 -24.29 2.69
C ALA A 253 6.44 -23.28 3.79
N GLU A 254 6.68 -22.03 3.40
CA GLU A 254 6.96 -20.92 4.34
C GLU A 254 5.87 -19.86 4.26
N ALA A 255 5.40 -19.38 5.41
CA ALA A 255 4.44 -18.29 5.47
C ALA A 255 5.12 -16.93 5.24
N TYR A 256 4.52 -16.05 4.46
CA TYR A 256 4.99 -14.68 4.23
C TYR A 256 3.85 -13.67 4.33
N HIS A 257 3.96 -12.74 5.28
CA HIS A 257 3.00 -11.64 5.44
C HIS A 257 3.66 -10.43 6.12
N ALA A 258 3.01 -9.27 6.04
CA ALA A 258 3.52 -8.00 6.57
C ALA A 258 3.69 -7.97 8.10
N GLY A 259 3.10 -8.92 8.83
CA GLY A 259 3.29 -9.07 10.29
C GLY A 259 4.64 -9.68 10.68
N LEU A 260 5.37 -10.29 9.75
CA LEU A 260 6.70 -10.83 10.02
C LEU A 260 7.75 -9.70 10.10
N PRO A 261 8.75 -9.84 11.00
CA PRO A 261 9.91 -8.95 11.03
C PRO A 261 10.57 -8.80 9.66
N HIS A 262 11.08 -7.61 9.35
CA HIS A 262 11.67 -7.31 8.04
C HIS A 262 12.79 -8.30 7.65
N GLU A 263 13.73 -8.57 8.57
CA GLU A 263 14.84 -9.52 8.37
C GLU A 263 14.34 -10.93 8.04
N HIS A 264 13.24 -11.37 8.67
CA HIS A 264 12.65 -12.68 8.40
C HIS A 264 12.05 -12.73 6.99
N ARG A 265 11.33 -11.67 6.58
CA ARG A 265 10.77 -11.55 5.22
C ARG A 265 11.87 -11.59 4.16
N GLU A 266 12.95 -10.83 4.36
CA GLU A 266 14.10 -10.80 3.46
C GLU A 266 14.75 -12.18 3.33
N ALA A 267 14.96 -12.88 4.46
CA ALA A 267 15.54 -14.21 4.47
C ALA A 267 14.69 -15.25 3.71
N ILE A 268 13.36 -15.22 3.88
CA ILE A 268 12.41 -16.08 3.15
C ILE A 268 12.48 -15.79 1.66
N GLN A 269 12.40 -14.51 1.28
CA GLN A 269 12.47 -14.09 -0.13
C GLN A 269 13.78 -14.56 -0.76
N LYS A 270 14.93 -14.38 -0.10
CA LYS A 270 16.23 -14.82 -0.61
C LYS A 270 16.30 -16.34 -0.82
N ARG A 271 15.71 -17.13 0.09
CA ARG A 271 15.62 -18.61 -0.07
C ARG A 271 14.78 -19.00 -1.26
N PHE A 272 13.61 -18.37 -1.43
CA PHE A 272 12.70 -18.65 -2.55
C PHE A 272 13.31 -18.27 -3.91
N MET A 273 13.89 -17.06 -3.99
CA MET A 273 14.57 -16.59 -5.20
C MET A 273 15.74 -17.50 -5.58
N GLY A 274 16.51 -17.96 -4.58
CA GLY A 274 17.64 -18.88 -4.76
C GLY A 274 17.28 -20.37 -4.92
N GLY A 275 15.99 -20.72 -4.98
CA GLY A 275 15.53 -22.11 -5.18
C GLY A 275 15.76 -23.05 -4.00
N ARG A 276 16.03 -22.52 -2.79
CA ARG A 276 16.16 -23.32 -1.56
C ARG A 276 14.81 -23.60 -0.89
N SER A 277 13.79 -22.84 -1.27
CA SER A 277 12.41 -22.99 -0.85
C SER A 277 11.54 -22.93 -2.11
N ASN A 278 10.63 -23.88 -2.25
CA ASN A 278 9.82 -24.03 -3.47
C ASN A 278 8.36 -23.68 -3.25
N CYS A 279 7.91 -23.40 -2.02
CA CYS A 279 6.51 -23.04 -1.77
C CYS A 279 6.42 -21.91 -0.75
N ILE A 280 5.80 -20.80 -1.16
CA ILE A 280 5.50 -19.68 -0.28
C ILE A 280 3.98 -19.58 -0.15
N VAL A 281 3.48 -19.55 1.09
CA VAL A 281 2.09 -19.22 1.38
C VAL A 281 2.05 -17.78 1.86
N ALA A 282 1.32 -16.92 1.17
CA ALA A 282 1.43 -15.49 1.43
C ALA A 282 0.13 -14.72 1.30
N THR A 283 0.08 -13.61 2.03
CA THR A 283 -0.85 -12.53 1.67
C THR A 283 -0.30 -11.73 0.50
N ILE A 284 -1.08 -10.77 0.00
CA ILE A 284 -0.67 -9.82 -1.06
C ILE A 284 0.66 -9.08 -0.76
N ALA A 285 1.13 -9.10 0.49
CA ALA A 285 2.44 -8.59 0.87
C ALA A 285 3.61 -9.29 0.14
N PHE A 286 3.46 -10.57 -0.25
CA PHE A 286 4.42 -11.27 -1.10
C PHE A 286 4.09 -11.03 -2.58
N GLY A 287 4.26 -9.78 -2.97
CA GLY A 287 3.80 -9.30 -4.25
C GLY A 287 4.88 -8.50 -4.97
N MET A 288 4.64 -7.20 -5.04
CA MET A 288 5.42 -6.29 -5.88
C MET A 288 6.93 -6.39 -5.58
N GLY A 289 7.75 -6.47 -6.63
CA GLY A 289 9.22 -6.62 -6.52
C GLY A 289 9.76 -8.05 -6.65
N ILE A 290 8.92 -9.08 -6.61
CA ILE A 290 9.39 -10.46 -6.89
C ILE A 290 9.66 -10.62 -8.39
N ASP A 291 10.91 -10.92 -8.74
CA ASP A 291 11.35 -11.21 -10.11
C ASP A 291 12.02 -12.59 -10.25
N LYS A 292 11.30 -13.63 -9.83
CA LYS A 292 11.68 -15.02 -10.09
C LYS A 292 11.11 -15.46 -11.44
N SER A 293 11.99 -15.75 -12.40
CA SER A 293 11.59 -16.04 -13.78
C SER A 293 10.77 -17.34 -13.95
N ASP A 294 11.00 -18.30 -13.05
CA ASP A 294 10.64 -19.70 -13.17
C ASP A 294 9.54 -20.15 -12.20
N ILE A 295 8.67 -19.26 -11.75
CA ILE A 295 7.48 -19.64 -10.96
C ILE A 295 6.54 -20.47 -11.84
N ARG A 296 6.25 -21.70 -11.41
CA ARG A 296 5.48 -22.70 -12.16
C ARG A 296 4.03 -22.82 -11.74
N ASN A 297 3.73 -22.45 -10.51
CA ASN A 297 2.41 -22.66 -9.93
C ASN A 297 2.02 -21.46 -9.07
N VAL A 298 0.87 -20.86 -9.35
CA VAL A 298 0.26 -19.83 -8.51
C VAL A 298 -1.12 -20.34 -8.13
N VAL A 299 -1.40 -20.43 -6.82
CA VAL A 299 -2.66 -20.93 -6.30
C VAL A 299 -3.33 -19.84 -5.46
N HIS A 300 -4.53 -19.45 -5.82
CA HIS A 300 -5.39 -18.62 -5.00
C HIS A 300 -6.25 -19.51 -4.12
N PHE A 301 -5.83 -19.68 -2.87
CA PHE A 301 -6.58 -20.43 -1.87
C PHE A 301 -7.81 -19.62 -1.42
N ASP A 302 -7.60 -18.32 -1.18
CA ASP A 302 -8.67 -17.35 -1.00
C ASP A 302 -8.86 -16.54 -2.28
N LEU A 303 -10.06 -15.98 -2.46
CA LEU A 303 -10.35 -15.11 -3.59
C LEU A 303 -9.47 -13.85 -3.53
N PRO A 304 -8.91 -13.40 -4.67
CA PRO A 304 -8.32 -12.06 -4.79
C PRO A 304 -9.34 -10.96 -4.45
N LYS A 305 -8.87 -9.73 -4.27
CA LYS A 305 -9.78 -8.58 -4.02
C LYS A 305 -10.40 -8.01 -5.29
N SER A 306 -9.79 -8.26 -6.45
CA SER A 306 -10.17 -7.69 -7.74
C SER A 306 -9.54 -8.47 -8.90
N ILE A 307 -10.02 -8.21 -10.12
CA ILE A 307 -9.44 -8.78 -11.35
C ILE A 307 -7.99 -8.30 -11.55
N GLU A 308 -7.70 -7.06 -11.16
CA GLU A 308 -6.37 -6.47 -11.26
C GLU A 308 -5.38 -7.12 -10.29
N ASN A 309 -5.79 -7.38 -9.04
CA ASN A 309 -4.96 -8.14 -8.11
C ASN A 309 -4.70 -9.55 -8.66
N TYR A 310 -5.74 -10.24 -9.13
CA TYR A 310 -5.61 -11.55 -9.74
C TYR A 310 -4.59 -11.54 -10.89
N SER A 311 -4.74 -10.61 -11.83
CA SER A 311 -3.85 -10.44 -12.99
C SER A 311 -2.40 -10.19 -12.59
N GLN A 312 -2.18 -9.30 -11.62
CA GLN A 312 -0.83 -8.99 -11.13
C GLN A 312 -0.18 -10.19 -10.43
N GLU A 313 -0.97 -10.98 -9.69
CA GLU A 313 -0.54 -12.14 -8.93
C GLU A 313 -0.17 -13.32 -9.85
N ILE A 314 -1.02 -13.66 -10.82
CA ILE A 314 -0.73 -14.71 -11.81
C ILE A 314 0.40 -14.31 -12.77
N GLY A 315 0.56 -13.00 -13.04
CA GLY A 315 1.64 -12.47 -13.89
C GLY A 315 3.05 -12.66 -13.31
N ARG A 316 3.17 -13.23 -12.12
CA ARG A 316 4.44 -13.67 -11.51
C ARG A 316 4.90 -15.00 -12.07
N ALA A 317 3.97 -15.84 -12.50
CA ALA A 317 4.27 -17.13 -13.09
C ALA A 317 4.85 -16.97 -14.50
N GLY A 318 5.69 -17.93 -14.92
CA GLY A 318 5.97 -18.10 -16.34
C GLY A 318 6.70 -16.93 -17.01
N ARG A 319 7.51 -16.15 -16.29
CA ARG A 319 8.23 -15.01 -16.89
C ARG A 319 9.34 -15.43 -17.85
N ASP A 320 9.84 -16.65 -17.71
CA ASP A 320 10.69 -17.34 -18.68
C ASP A 320 9.96 -17.81 -19.95
N GLY A 321 8.64 -17.54 -20.05
CA GLY A 321 7.80 -17.93 -21.19
C GLY A 321 7.39 -19.42 -21.19
N LYS A 322 7.82 -20.21 -20.20
CA LYS A 322 7.42 -21.62 -20.10
C LYS A 322 6.02 -21.76 -19.50
N PRO A 323 5.34 -22.89 -19.76
CA PRO A 323 4.02 -23.16 -19.18
C PRO A 323 4.04 -23.07 -17.65
N SER A 324 3.02 -22.43 -17.09
CA SER A 324 2.76 -22.35 -15.66
C SER A 324 1.26 -22.42 -15.38
N ASP A 325 0.89 -23.05 -14.27
CA ASP A 325 -0.50 -23.19 -13.83
C ASP A 325 -0.88 -22.06 -12.87
N CYS A 326 -2.09 -21.51 -13.04
CA CYS A 326 -2.69 -20.51 -12.18
C CYS A 326 -4.07 -20.99 -11.74
N LEU A 327 -4.14 -21.59 -10.54
CA LEU A 327 -5.35 -22.21 -10.00
C LEU A 327 -6.06 -21.30 -9.00
N VAL A 328 -7.37 -21.13 -9.14
CA VAL A 328 -8.24 -20.50 -8.14
C VAL A 328 -9.12 -21.57 -7.50
N LEU A 329 -9.03 -21.74 -6.19
CA LEU A 329 -9.98 -22.54 -5.40
C LEU A 329 -11.19 -21.65 -5.07
N ALA A 330 -12.15 -21.62 -5.98
CA ALA A 330 -13.21 -20.62 -5.98
C ALA A 330 -14.47 -21.08 -5.23
N ASN A 331 -14.99 -20.19 -4.38
CA ASN A 331 -16.27 -20.33 -3.68
C ASN A 331 -16.83 -18.96 -3.32
N ARG A 332 -18.09 -18.91 -2.91
CA ARG A 332 -18.72 -17.70 -2.38
C ARG A 332 -18.68 -17.62 -0.85
N ASP A 333 -18.28 -18.69 -0.16
CA ASP A 333 -18.23 -18.76 1.31
C ASP A 333 -17.33 -17.66 1.94
N SER A 334 -16.31 -17.20 1.22
CA SER A 334 -15.35 -16.20 1.72
C SER A 334 -15.64 -14.77 1.23
N LEU A 335 -16.78 -14.55 0.56
CA LEU A 335 -17.15 -13.25 0.02
C LEU A 335 -17.28 -12.19 1.13
N ASN A 336 -17.98 -12.51 2.21
CA ASN A 336 -18.20 -11.60 3.33
C ASN A 336 -16.89 -11.10 3.93
N VAL A 337 -15.86 -11.96 4.01
CA VAL A 337 -14.54 -11.56 4.53
C VAL A 337 -13.94 -10.44 3.69
N LEU A 338 -14.03 -10.53 2.36
CA LEU A 338 -13.51 -9.50 1.46
C LEU A 338 -14.31 -8.20 1.56
N GLU A 339 -15.64 -8.29 1.53
CA GLU A 339 -16.51 -7.12 1.62
C GLU A 339 -16.37 -6.40 2.97
N ASN A 340 -16.24 -7.16 4.08
CA ASN A 340 -16.05 -6.63 5.42
C ASN A 340 -14.77 -5.78 5.57
N PHE A 341 -13.74 -6.01 4.75
CA PHE A 341 -12.59 -5.09 4.69
C PHE A 341 -13.01 -3.73 4.14
N VAL A 342 -13.80 -3.71 3.07
CA VAL A 342 -14.30 -2.49 2.42
C VAL A 342 -15.18 -1.71 3.40
N TYR A 343 -16.21 -2.35 3.98
CA TYR A 343 -17.12 -1.71 4.94
C TYR A 343 -16.41 -1.18 6.20
N GLY A 344 -15.31 -1.83 6.60
CA GLY A 344 -14.49 -1.37 7.72
C GLY A 344 -13.58 -0.18 7.38
N ASP A 345 -13.26 0.02 6.12
CA ASP A 345 -12.41 1.11 5.62
C ASP A 345 -13.23 2.34 5.19
N THR A 346 -14.56 2.26 5.14
CA THR A 346 -15.44 3.43 4.89
C THR A 346 -15.60 4.27 6.16
N PRO A 347 -15.19 5.55 6.20
CA PRO A 347 -15.41 6.40 7.37
C PRO A 347 -16.90 6.70 7.60
N GLU A 348 -17.34 6.63 8.86
CA GLU A 348 -18.68 7.12 9.26
C GLU A 348 -18.70 8.66 9.22
N LEU A 349 -19.89 9.23 8.98
CA LEU A 349 -20.08 10.68 8.85
C LEU A 349 -19.61 11.46 10.09
N ASP A 350 -19.90 10.94 11.29
CA ASP A 350 -19.49 11.54 12.56
C ASP A 350 -17.97 11.59 12.72
N GLY A 351 -17.28 10.55 12.26
CA GLY A 351 -15.82 10.50 12.26
C GLY A 351 -15.21 11.56 11.34
N ILE A 352 -15.77 11.74 10.13
CA ILE A 352 -15.32 12.80 9.22
C ILE A 352 -15.59 14.18 9.84
N ARG A 353 -16.78 14.36 10.39
CA ARG A 353 -17.18 15.61 11.05
C ARG A 353 -16.23 15.97 12.21
N HIS A 354 -15.85 14.99 13.03
CA HIS A 354 -14.91 15.19 14.12
C HIS A 354 -13.56 15.74 13.65
N VAL A 355 -13.00 15.20 12.55
CA VAL A 355 -11.74 15.68 11.97
C VAL A 355 -11.87 17.13 11.49
N LEU A 356 -13.00 17.49 10.86
CA LEU A 356 -13.26 18.85 10.39
C LEU A 356 -13.44 19.83 11.55
N ASP A 357 -14.12 19.43 12.62
CA ASP A 357 -14.30 20.27 13.82
C ASP A 357 -12.96 20.51 14.53
N GLU A 358 -12.09 19.50 14.60
CA GLU A 358 -10.73 19.65 15.16
C GLU A 358 -9.89 20.63 14.33
N LEU A 359 -9.99 20.54 12.99
CA LEU A 359 -9.33 21.47 12.08
C LEU A 359 -9.83 22.91 12.28
N GLN A 360 -11.15 23.11 12.40
CA GLN A 360 -11.73 24.42 12.69
C GLN A 360 -11.30 24.96 14.06
N ALA A 361 -11.20 24.10 15.08
CA ALA A 361 -10.70 24.48 16.40
C ALA A 361 -9.23 24.95 16.36
N ALA A 362 -8.43 24.40 15.45
CA ALA A 362 -7.03 24.82 15.23
C ALA A 362 -6.89 26.09 14.36
N ALA A 363 -7.97 26.63 13.79
CA ALA A 363 -7.95 27.83 12.95
C ALA A 363 -7.21 29.04 13.55
N PRO A 364 -7.33 29.37 14.86
CA PRO A 364 -6.63 30.50 15.45
C PRO A 364 -5.10 30.42 15.40
N GLU A 365 -4.55 29.20 15.34
CA GLU A 365 -3.10 28.96 15.31
C GLU A 365 -2.54 29.02 13.88
N GLY A 366 -3.39 28.97 12.85
CA GLY A 366 -3.00 28.91 11.44
C GLY A 366 -2.30 27.60 11.03
N GLN A 367 -2.15 26.67 11.96
CA GLN A 367 -1.59 25.35 11.75
C GLN A 367 -2.34 24.32 12.59
N TRP A 368 -2.39 23.08 12.11
CA TRP A 368 -2.98 21.95 12.79
C TRP A 368 -1.94 20.87 12.99
N GLU A 369 -1.69 20.51 14.25
CA GLU A 369 -0.73 19.49 14.67
C GLU A 369 -1.47 18.29 15.24
N PHE A 370 -1.20 17.09 14.72
CA PHE A 370 -1.84 15.88 15.23
C PHE A 370 -0.94 14.65 15.12
N LEU A 371 -1.25 13.64 15.95
CA LEU A 371 -0.71 12.29 15.82
C LEU A 371 -1.76 11.41 15.14
N LEU A 372 -1.36 10.71 14.06
CA LEU A 372 -2.29 9.91 13.25
C LEU A 372 -3.04 8.82 14.06
N GLY A 373 -2.34 8.14 14.98
CA GLY A 373 -2.94 7.09 15.82
C GLY A 373 -4.04 7.63 16.74
N PRO A 374 -3.74 8.61 17.61
CA PRO A 374 -4.73 9.32 18.40
C PRO A 374 -5.89 9.92 17.60
N LEU A 375 -5.63 10.57 16.46
CA LEU A 375 -6.69 11.10 15.59
C LEU A 375 -7.60 9.98 15.07
N SER A 376 -7.02 8.85 14.66
CA SER A 376 -7.73 7.64 14.25
C SER A 376 -8.61 7.08 15.38
N ASP A 377 -8.10 7.06 16.61
CA ASP A 377 -8.82 6.58 17.80
C ASP A 377 -9.94 7.53 18.27
N GLN A 378 -9.83 8.84 17.99
CA GLN A 378 -10.81 9.86 18.37
C GLN A 378 -11.92 9.99 17.33
N SER A 379 -11.56 10.06 16.04
CA SER A 379 -12.49 10.07 14.92
C SER A 379 -13.14 8.71 14.62
N ASN A 380 -12.64 7.63 15.23
CA ASN A 380 -13.04 6.25 14.90
C ASN A 380 -12.83 5.87 13.40
N ILE A 381 -11.94 6.58 12.70
CA ILE A 381 -11.57 6.27 11.32
C ILE A 381 -10.27 5.45 11.35
N ARG A 382 -10.20 4.32 10.64
CA ARG A 382 -8.93 3.57 10.50
C ARG A 382 -7.86 4.44 9.84
N GLN A 383 -6.60 4.24 10.21
CA GLN A 383 -5.50 5.11 9.77
C GLN A 383 -5.35 5.27 8.25
N LEU A 384 -5.60 4.21 7.47
CA LEU A 384 -5.47 4.28 6.01
C LEU A 384 -6.59 5.16 5.38
N PRO A 385 -7.89 4.92 5.66
CA PRO A 385 -8.96 5.84 5.26
C PRO A 385 -8.79 7.26 5.78
N LEU A 386 -8.25 7.43 7.00
CA LEU A 386 -7.96 8.76 7.55
C LEU A 386 -6.90 9.49 6.72
N LYS A 387 -5.84 8.81 6.27
CA LYS A 387 -4.88 9.40 5.32
C LYS A 387 -5.54 9.80 4.00
N THR A 388 -6.47 8.98 3.50
CA THR A 388 -7.25 9.32 2.30
C THR A 388 -8.07 10.59 2.51
N LEU A 389 -8.73 10.71 3.66
CA LEU A 389 -9.49 11.90 4.04
C LEU A 389 -8.59 13.14 4.06
N LEU A 390 -7.42 13.06 4.71
CA LEU A 390 -6.45 14.17 4.76
C LEU A 390 -6.01 14.62 3.37
N VAL A 391 -5.73 13.68 2.46
CA VAL A 391 -5.37 14.04 1.08
C VAL A 391 -6.53 14.69 0.34
N GLN A 392 -7.78 14.24 0.55
CA GLN A 392 -8.95 14.88 -0.06
C GLN A 392 -9.15 16.32 0.43
N LEU A 393 -8.77 16.62 1.68
CA LEU A 393 -8.72 17.99 2.20
C LEU A 393 -7.58 18.81 1.58
N GLU A 394 -6.41 18.20 1.35
CA GLU A 394 -5.29 18.85 0.64
C GLU A 394 -5.65 19.22 -0.81
N LEU A 395 -6.29 18.31 -1.54
CA LEU A 395 -6.70 18.54 -2.93
C LEU A 395 -7.76 19.63 -3.07
N ARG A 396 -8.56 19.85 -2.02
CA ARG A 396 -9.51 20.97 -1.91
C ARG A 396 -8.85 22.27 -1.43
N ALA A 397 -7.53 22.27 -1.23
CA ALA A 397 -6.76 23.38 -0.70
C ALA A 397 -7.28 23.88 0.66
N ILE A 398 -7.77 22.98 1.52
CA ILE A 398 -8.17 23.29 2.89
C ILE A 398 -6.95 23.25 3.81
N ILE A 399 -6.08 22.25 3.61
CA ILE A 399 -4.85 22.05 4.36
C ILE A 399 -3.66 21.85 3.43
N ALA A 400 -2.45 22.10 3.91
CA ALA A 400 -1.22 21.76 3.20
C ALA A 400 -0.14 21.20 4.15
N PRO A 401 0.62 20.16 3.75
CA PRO A 401 1.61 19.54 4.61
C PRO A 401 2.81 20.47 4.77
N ARG A 402 3.15 20.80 6.02
CA ARG A 402 4.25 21.70 6.36
C ARG A 402 5.50 20.91 6.70
N TYR A 403 5.48 20.18 7.81
CA TYR A 403 6.55 19.28 8.21
C TYR A 403 5.99 18.16 9.10
N ALA A 404 6.80 17.13 9.29
CA ALA A 404 6.52 16.08 10.26
C ALA A 404 7.72 15.94 11.19
N TYR A 405 7.46 15.65 12.47
CA TYR A 405 8.49 15.41 13.46
C TYR A 405 8.07 14.28 14.40
N TYR A 406 9.01 13.54 14.95
CA TYR A 406 8.69 12.53 15.97
C TYR A 406 8.38 13.22 17.28
N ALA A 407 7.19 13.00 17.84
CA ALA A 407 6.73 13.56 19.12
C ALA A 407 7.57 13.02 20.28
N GLU A 408 7.90 11.73 20.25
CA GLU A 408 8.61 11.06 21.31
C GLU A 408 9.98 10.56 20.81
N TYR A 409 11.03 10.90 21.55
CA TYR A 409 12.36 10.31 21.36
C TYR A 409 12.68 9.48 22.59
N ARG A 410 13.07 8.24 22.38
CA ARG A 410 13.54 7.34 23.42
C ARG A 410 14.95 6.92 23.12
N PHE A 411 15.80 6.82 24.12
CA PHE A 411 17.15 6.33 23.94
C PHE A 411 17.51 5.32 25.02
N LYS A 412 18.24 4.29 24.62
CA LYS A 412 18.79 3.28 25.51
C LYS A 412 20.30 3.47 25.56
N TYR A 413 20.82 3.55 26.77
CA TYR A 413 22.24 3.67 27.01
C TYR A 413 22.95 2.37 26.60
N LEU A 414 24.00 2.49 25.77
CA LEU A 414 24.93 1.39 25.48
C LEU A 414 26.21 1.48 26.34
N GLN A 415 26.39 2.60 27.03
CA GLN A 415 27.45 2.88 28.00
C GLN A 415 26.86 3.58 29.22
N GLU A 416 27.53 3.54 30.37
CA GLU A 416 27.06 4.22 31.58
C GLU A 416 26.86 5.75 31.34
N PRO A 417 25.80 6.37 31.86
CA PRO A 417 25.50 7.80 31.65
C PRO A 417 26.66 8.73 32.03
N GLU A 418 27.41 8.39 33.08
CA GLU A 418 28.59 9.14 33.54
C GLU A 418 29.71 9.11 32.48
N ALA A 419 29.88 7.97 31.80
CA ALA A 419 30.84 7.84 30.71
C ALA A 419 30.42 8.64 29.48
N LEU A 420 29.12 8.75 29.20
CA LEU A 420 28.60 9.64 28.16
C LEU A 420 28.88 11.11 28.49
N LEU A 421 28.62 11.53 29.75
CA LEU A 421 28.88 12.89 30.22
C LEU A 421 30.37 13.26 30.19
N ALA A 422 31.25 12.32 30.54
CA ALA A 422 32.70 12.55 30.56
C ALA A 422 33.31 12.83 29.17
N ARG A 423 32.57 12.56 28.08
CA ARG A 423 33.01 12.85 26.70
C ARG A 423 32.85 14.30 26.28
N PHE A 424 32.21 15.13 27.11
CA PHE A 424 31.92 16.52 26.81
C PHE A 424 32.51 17.44 27.89
N GLU A 425 32.87 18.66 27.49
CA GLU A 425 33.41 19.69 28.37
C GLU A 425 32.62 21.01 28.20
N GLY A 426 32.63 21.84 29.25
CA GLY A 426 31.95 23.13 29.29
C GLY A 426 30.45 23.06 28.98
N GLU A 427 29.94 24.02 28.22
CA GLU A 427 28.52 24.18 27.90
C GLU A 427 27.89 22.92 27.25
N ARG A 428 28.69 22.14 26.49
CA ARG A 428 28.20 20.89 25.89
C ARG A 428 27.93 19.83 26.95
N LYS A 429 28.77 19.76 27.99
CA LYS A 429 28.58 18.82 29.11
C LYS A 429 27.30 19.16 29.88
N ASP A 430 27.08 20.44 30.15
CA ASP A 430 25.88 20.91 30.84
C ASP A 430 24.61 20.63 30.03
N PHE A 431 24.69 20.81 28.70
CA PHE A 431 23.59 20.46 27.80
C PHE A 431 23.29 18.95 27.76
N VAL A 432 24.31 18.09 27.71
CA VAL A 432 24.11 16.63 27.78
C VAL A 432 23.56 16.22 29.14
N ALA A 433 24.01 16.85 30.23
CA ALA A 433 23.50 16.61 31.58
C ALA A 433 22.01 16.97 31.68
N ALA A 434 21.60 18.10 31.10
CA ALA A 434 20.21 18.51 31.01
C ALA A 434 19.35 17.45 30.31
N ILE A 435 19.80 16.92 29.16
CA ILE A 435 19.09 15.84 28.45
C ILE A 435 18.91 14.61 29.35
N ILE A 436 19.98 14.20 30.04
CA ILE A 436 19.94 13.02 30.91
C ILE A 436 19.00 13.23 32.11
N GLN A 437 19.05 14.39 32.76
CA GLN A 437 18.31 14.69 33.98
C GLN A 437 16.81 14.88 33.76
N THR A 438 16.44 15.52 32.65
CA THR A 438 15.03 15.77 32.29
C THR A 438 14.35 14.57 31.65
N SER A 439 15.12 13.62 31.12
CA SER A 439 14.59 12.41 30.51
C SER A 439 14.10 11.41 31.56
N SER A 440 12.91 10.85 31.36
CA SER A 440 12.32 9.87 32.27
C SER A 440 12.73 8.45 31.88
N ARG A 441 13.35 7.71 32.81
CA ARG A 441 13.83 6.34 32.53
C ARG A 441 12.80 5.29 32.91
N ALA A 442 12.41 4.45 31.94
CA ALA A 442 11.57 3.28 32.14
C ALA A 442 12.31 2.01 31.65
N ARG A 443 12.74 1.17 32.60
CA ARG A 443 13.59 -0.02 32.35
C ARG A 443 14.90 0.36 31.64
N THR A 444 15.11 -0.14 30.42
CA THR A 444 16.32 0.07 29.61
C THR A 444 16.27 1.33 28.75
N TRP A 445 15.10 1.95 28.59
CA TRP A 445 14.89 3.10 27.72
C TRP A 445 14.57 4.36 28.53
N ALA A 446 15.14 5.49 28.14
CA ALA A 446 14.81 6.81 28.64
C ALA A 446 14.01 7.60 27.60
N THR A 447 12.89 8.18 27.99
CA THR A 447 12.07 9.06 27.13
C THR A 447 12.47 10.51 27.36
N VAL A 448 12.78 11.21 26.28
CA VAL A 448 13.19 12.62 26.27
C VAL A 448 11.99 13.50 26.58
N ASN A 449 12.14 14.41 27.55
CA ASN A 449 11.14 15.41 27.87
C ASN A 449 11.53 16.76 27.28
N PHE A 450 11.01 17.07 26.09
CA PHE A 450 11.34 18.31 25.38
C PHE A 450 10.79 19.55 26.10
N ASP A 451 9.63 19.45 26.73
CA ASP A 451 9.01 20.57 27.42
C ASP A 451 9.85 20.97 28.64
N ALA A 452 10.25 19.99 29.47
CA ALA A 452 11.15 20.24 30.60
C ALA A 452 12.52 20.77 30.16
N LEU A 453 13.05 20.29 29.03
CA LEU A 453 14.30 20.80 28.45
C LEU A 453 14.21 22.26 28.01
N TYR A 454 13.10 22.63 27.37
CA TYR A 454 12.86 23.99 26.95
C TYR A 454 12.61 24.92 28.15
N GLU A 455 11.76 24.52 29.09
CA GLU A 455 11.44 25.32 30.28
C GLU A 455 12.66 25.56 31.19
N GLN A 456 13.43 24.50 31.48
CA GLN A 456 14.52 24.56 32.46
C GLN A 456 15.85 25.02 31.84
N HIS A 457 16.09 24.69 30.58
CA HIS A 457 17.39 24.89 29.94
C HIS A 457 17.33 25.67 28.62
N GLN A 458 16.14 26.14 28.19
CA GLN A 458 15.92 26.83 26.91
C GLN A 458 16.50 26.03 25.74
N ALA A 459 16.45 24.70 25.86
CA ALA A 459 17.03 23.78 24.91
C ALA A 459 16.06 23.52 23.77
N GLU A 460 16.30 24.15 22.62
CA GLU A 460 15.54 23.95 21.39
C GLU A 460 15.46 22.48 20.97
N ARG A 461 14.26 22.01 20.60
CA ARG A 461 13.98 20.62 20.19
C ARG A 461 14.98 20.11 19.14
N ASN A 462 15.25 20.93 18.12
CA ASN A 462 16.19 20.59 17.04
C ASN A 462 17.63 20.38 17.54
N ARG A 463 18.06 21.10 18.59
CA ARG A 463 19.40 20.94 19.19
C ARG A 463 19.48 19.63 19.95
N VAL A 464 18.44 19.28 20.71
CA VAL A 464 18.34 18.03 21.47
C VAL A 464 18.35 16.82 20.54
N VAL A 465 17.50 16.84 19.49
CA VAL A 465 17.45 15.75 18.49
C VAL A 465 18.80 15.57 17.81
N LYS A 466 19.48 16.65 17.39
CA LYS A 466 20.83 16.56 16.80
C LYS A 466 21.85 15.92 17.74
N ALA A 467 21.78 16.19 19.04
CA ALA A 467 22.68 15.58 20.01
C ALA A 467 22.42 14.08 20.18
N LEU A 468 21.15 13.68 20.24
CA LEU A 468 20.75 12.27 20.33
C LEU A 468 21.13 11.47 19.08
N ASP A 469 20.91 12.04 17.89
CA ASP A 469 21.36 11.47 16.61
C ASP A 469 22.89 11.25 16.64
N TYR A 470 23.65 12.26 17.08
CA TYR A 470 25.10 12.16 17.22
C TYR A 470 25.53 11.08 18.23
N PHE A 471 24.82 10.92 19.35
CA PHE A 471 25.12 9.86 20.31
C PHE A 471 24.91 8.46 19.71
N GLN A 472 23.87 8.30 18.88
CA GLN A 472 23.60 7.06 18.18
C GLN A 472 24.67 6.75 17.13
N GLU A 473 25.03 7.73 16.30
CA GLU A 473 26.10 7.57 15.29
C GLU A 473 27.43 7.13 15.91
N LYS A 474 27.72 7.57 17.13
CA LYS A 474 28.91 7.18 17.89
C LYS A 474 28.74 5.85 18.65
N GLY A 475 27.58 5.22 18.60
CA GLY A 475 27.27 3.97 19.28
C GLY A 475 27.23 4.09 20.80
N TRP A 476 26.93 5.28 21.34
CA TRP A 476 26.82 5.50 22.79
C TRP A 476 25.42 5.25 23.31
N VAL A 477 24.43 5.46 22.45
CA VAL A 477 23.02 5.17 22.72
C VAL A 477 22.40 4.47 21.52
N GLU A 478 21.35 3.71 21.76
CA GLU A 478 20.40 3.22 20.75
C GLU A 478 19.20 4.16 20.78
N LEU A 479 18.88 4.84 19.67
CA LEU A 479 17.78 5.81 19.58
C LEU A 479 16.56 5.17 18.92
N GLU A 480 15.40 5.43 19.51
CA GLU A 480 14.10 5.00 19.01
C GLU A 480 13.18 6.22 18.97
N SER A 481 12.83 6.67 17.77
CA SER A 481 11.86 7.74 17.57
C SER A 481 10.45 7.17 17.39
N LYS A 482 9.49 7.61 18.20
CA LYS A 482 8.10 7.16 18.17
C LYS A 482 7.15 8.31 17.87
N GLN A 483 5.95 7.94 17.42
CA GLN A 483 4.80 8.84 17.28
C GLN A 483 5.11 10.03 16.37
N MET A 484 5.07 9.82 15.06
CA MET A 484 5.23 10.91 14.09
C MET A 484 4.04 11.88 14.17
N THR A 485 4.30 13.11 14.59
CA THR A 485 3.38 14.25 14.51
C THR A 485 3.43 14.83 13.11
N GLU A 486 2.26 15.03 12.53
CA GLU A 486 2.10 15.73 11.27
C GLU A 486 1.65 17.16 11.56
N VAL A 487 2.28 18.13 10.89
CA VAL A 487 1.93 19.55 10.98
C VAL A 487 1.45 20.01 9.62
N TYR A 488 0.22 20.49 9.58
CA TYR A 488 -0.43 21.03 8.41
C TYR A 488 -0.67 22.53 8.58
N SER A 489 -0.44 23.30 7.51
CA SER A 489 -0.92 24.68 7.40
C SER A 489 -2.41 24.67 7.06
N LEU A 490 -3.17 25.55 7.70
CA LEU A 490 -4.57 25.77 7.38
C LEU A 490 -4.68 26.84 6.30
N LEU A 491 -5.13 26.45 5.11
CA LEU A 491 -5.24 27.33 3.95
C LEU A 491 -6.62 27.98 3.87
N GLN A 492 -7.67 27.26 4.30
CA GLN A 492 -9.04 27.74 4.39
C GLN A 492 -9.61 27.34 5.75
N THR A 493 -10.25 28.28 6.44
CA THR A 493 -10.79 28.08 7.79
C THR A 493 -12.29 28.37 7.90
N ASP A 494 -12.91 28.89 6.84
CA ASP A 494 -14.29 29.36 6.78
C ASP A 494 -15.23 28.41 6.00
N PHE A 495 -14.85 27.14 5.86
CA PHE A 495 -15.69 26.15 5.21
C PHE A 495 -16.85 25.69 6.12
N ASP A 496 -17.98 25.31 5.51
CA ASP A 496 -19.08 24.66 6.22
C ASP A 496 -18.72 23.20 6.50
N ALA A 497 -18.35 22.91 7.75
CA ALA A 497 -17.98 21.57 8.19
C ALA A 497 -19.12 20.54 8.02
N GLN A 498 -20.39 20.96 8.02
CA GLN A 498 -21.52 20.04 7.84
C GLN A 498 -21.59 19.60 6.38
N ALA A 499 -21.73 20.58 5.48
CA ALA A 499 -21.81 20.32 4.05
C ALA A 499 -20.57 19.57 3.54
N LEU A 500 -19.38 19.94 4.02
CA LEU A 500 -18.14 19.26 3.64
C LEU A 500 -18.06 17.83 4.18
N SER A 501 -18.54 17.56 5.40
CA SER A 501 -18.58 16.20 5.94
C SER A 501 -19.49 15.29 5.12
N GLU A 502 -20.64 15.80 4.66
CA GLU A 502 -21.59 15.07 3.82
C GLU A 502 -21.00 14.79 2.42
N GLU A 503 -20.32 15.77 1.81
CA GLU A 503 -19.64 15.59 0.52
C GLU A 503 -18.53 14.52 0.61
N LEU A 504 -17.68 14.60 1.63
CA LEU A 504 -16.59 13.65 1.84
C LEU A 504 -17.12 12.26 2.20
N HIS A 505 -18.18 12.16 2.99
CA HIS A 505 -18.83 10.89 3.27
C HIS A 505 -19.40 10.27 1.98
N ALA A 506 -20.09 11.05 1.14
CA ALA A 506 -20.58 10.60 -0.15
C ALA A 506 -19.46 10.15 -1.10
N TYR A 507 -18.28 10.77 -1.03
CA TYR A 507 -17.09 10.30 -1.73
C TYR A 507 -16.67 8.90 -1.27
N PHE A 508 -16.55 8.67 0.05
CA PHE A 508 -16.17 7.36 0.58
C PHE A 508 -17.22 6.28 0.30
N THR A 509 -18.51 6.59 0.36
CA THR A 509 -19.59 5.66 0.05
C THR A 509 -19.59 5.25 -1.44
N ARG A 510 -19.29 6.17 -2.35
CA ARG A 510 -19.11 5.82 -3.78
C ARG A 510 -17.89 4.94 -4.01
N HIS A 511 -16.80 5.18 -3.28
CA HIS A 511 -15.61 4.35 -3.33
C HIS A 511 -15.91 2.93 -2.80
N GLU A 512 -16.61 2.80 -1.68
CA GLU A 512 -17.10 1.52 -1.14
C GLU A 512 -17.87 0.73 -2.19
N GLN A 513 -18.88 1.34 -2.82
CA GLN A 513 -19.68 0.70 -3.87
C GLN A 513 -18.83 0.22 -5.05
N THR A 514 -17.81 1.00 -5.43
CA THR A 514 -16.89 0.65 -6.51
C THR A 514 -16.02 -0.56 -6.15
N GLU A 515 -15.51 -0.61 -4.92
CA GLU A 515 -14.71 -1.75 -4.42
C GLU A 515 -15.54 -3.03 -4.32
N ILE A 516 -16.76 -2.94 -3.80
CA ILE A 516 -17.70 -4.08 -3.77
C ILE A 516 -18.00 -4.57 -5.20
N ALA A 517 -18.26 -3.66 -6.14
CA ALA A 517 -18.48 -4.02 -7.53
C ALA A 517 -17.27 -4.71 -8.19
N ARG A 518 -16.03 -4.35 -7.81
CA ARG A 518 -14.82 -5.05 -8.28
C ARG A 518 -14.74 -6.49 -7.80
N ILE A 519 -15.12 -6.75 -6.54
CA ILE A 519 -15.16 -8.12 -5.99
C ILE A 519 -16.17 -8.96 -6.79
N HIS A 520 -17.37 -8.41 -7.04
CA HIS A 520 -18.37 -9.12 -7.84
C HIS A 520 -17.95 -9.33 -9.30
N ALA A 521 -17.34 -8.33 -9.94
CA ALA A 521 -16.82 -8.48 -11.31
C ALA A 521 -15.79 -9.61 -11.42
N MET A 522 -14.95 -9.77 -10.39
CA MET A 522 -14.00 -10.89 -10.32
C MET A 522 -14.71 -12.24 -10.15
N LEU A 523 -15.76 -12.33 -9.32
CA LEU A 523 -16.58 -13.54 -9.21
C LEU A 523 -17.24 -13.90 -10.55
N ASP A 524 -17.73 -12.89 -11.28
CA ASP A 524 -18.34 -13.07 -12.59
C ASP A 524 -17.31 -13.53 -13.63
N LEU A 525 -16.07 -13.00 -13.57
CA LEU A 525 -14.97 -13.50 -14.38
C LEU A 525 -14.70 -14.99 -14.10
N PHE A 526 -14.67 -15.42 -12.84
CA PHE A 526 -14.41 -16.82 -12.50
C PHE A 526 -15.58 -17.76 -12.82
N ALA A 527 -16.81 -17.25 -12.84
CA ALA A 527 -18.02 -18.00 -13.15
C ALA A 527 -18.42 -17.94 -14.64
N THR A 528 -17.62 -17.30 -15.49
CA THR A 528 -17.94 -17.14 -16.92
C THR A 528 -17.89 -18.47 -17.68
N ASP A 529 -18.74 -18.58 -18.69
CA ASP A 529 -18.77 -19.65 -19.69
C ASP A 529 -17.94 -19.31 -20.96
N HIS A 530 -17.27 -18.15 -20.96
CA HIS A 530 -16.35 -17.73 -22.02
C HIS A 530 -14.88 -18.01 -21.63
N CYS A 531 -13.97 -18.02 -22.60
CA CYS A 531 -12.54 -18.20 -22.35
C CYS A 531 -12.02 -17.19 -21.30
N LEU A 532 -11.44 -17.69 -20.19
CA LEU A 532 -10.91 -16.86 -19.11
C LEU A 532 -9.79 -15.92 -19.59
N GLY A 533 -8.88 -16.43 -20.43
CA GLY A 533 -7.78 -15.63 -20.97
C GLY A 533 -8.27 -14.49 -21.86
N TYR A 534 -9.33 -14.72 -22.63
CA TYR A 534 -9.98 -13.69 -23.45
C TYR A 534 -10.69 -12.65 -22.58
N ARG A 535 -11.54 -13.08 -21.64
CA ARG A 535 -12.29 -12.17 -20.76
C ARG A 535 -11.37 -11.32 -19.89
N LEU A 536 -10.25 -11.89 -19.43
CA LEU A 536 -9.24 -11.15 -18.68
C LEU A 536 -8.55 -10.09 -19.57
N ALA A 537 -8.20 -10.43 -20.81
CA ALA A 537 -7.61 -9.49 -21.75
C ALA A 537 -8.59 -8.37 -22.13
N GLU A 538 -9.84 -8.72 -22.44
CA GLU A 538 -10.93 -7.79 -22.74
C GLU A 538 -11.17 -6.80 -21.59
N TYR A 539 -11.11 -7.27 -20.33
CA TYR A 539 -11.23 -6.40 -19.15
C TYR A 539 -10.18 -5.27 -19.11
N PHE A 540 -8.97 -5.55 -19.61
CA PHE A 540 -7.89 -4.55 -19.73
C PHE A 540 -7.85 -3.83 -21.09
N GLY A 541 -8.84 -4.05 -21.95
CA GLY A 541 -8.91 -3.44 -23.28
C GLY A 541 -7.99 -4.05 -24.33
N ASP A 542 -7.51 -5.29 -24.12
CA ASP A 542 -6.74 -6.02 -25.13
C ASP A 542 -7.67 -6.80 -26.06
N GLU A 543 -7.96 -6.21 -27.21
CA GLU A 543 -8.83 -6.78 -28.25
C GLU A 543 -8.13 -7.86 -29.10
N ASN A 544 -6.82 -8.06 -28.94
CA ASN A 544 -6.05 -8.99 -29.78
C ASN A 544 -5.98 -10.41 -29.21
N ALA A 545 -6.54 -10.64 -28.01
CA ALA A 545 -6.52 -11.94 -27.38
C ALA A 545 -7.41 -12.97 -28.14
N PRO A 546 -7.00 -14.25 -28.20
CA PRO A 546 -7.81 -15.27 -28.86
C PRO A 546 -9.10 -15.53 -28.08
N GLN A 547 -10.25 -15.48 -28.75
CA GLN A 547 -11.57 -15.75 -28.15
C GLN A 547 -11.67 -17.14 -27.48
N GLN A 548 -10.85 -18.09 -27.92
CA GLN A 548 -10.64 -19.38 -27.26
C GLN A 548 -9.14 -19.63 -27.15
N CYS A 549 -8.60 -19.63 -25.93
CA CYS A 549 -7.17 -19.87 -25.72
C CYS A 549 -6.77 -21.34 -25.83
N GLY A 550 -7.73 -22.26 -25.69
CA GLY A 550 -7.51 -23.71 -25.76
C GLY A 550 -6.85 -24.35 -24.53
N HIS A 551 -6.56 -23.57 -23.47
CA HIS A 551 -5.79 -24.04 -22.31
C HIS A 551 -6.32 -23.61 -20.93
N CYS A 552 -7.35 -22.75 -20.88
CA CYS A 552 -8.01 -22.41 -19.62
C CYS A 552 -9.10 -23.43 -19.27
N SER A 553 -9.53 -23.49 -18.01
CA SER A 553 -10.56 -24.45 -17.55
C SER A 553 -11.83 -24.41 -18.42
N VAL A 554 -12.34 -23.22 -18.75
CA VAL A 554 -13.49 -23.07 -19.65
C VAL A 554 -13.25 -23.65 -21.05
N CYS A 555 -12.08 -23.44 -21.64
CA CYS A 555 -11.74 -24.00 -22.97
C CYS A 555 -11.57 -25.53 -22.92
N HIS A 556 -11.29 -26.09 -21.75
CA HIS A 556 -11.29 -27.55 -21.51
C HIS A 556 -12.70 -28.11 -21.22
N GLY A 557 -13.72 -27.26 -21.12
CA GLY A 557 -15.09 -27.66 -20.80
C GLY A 557 -15.43 -27.60 -19.31
N ASP A 558 -14.49 -27.20 -18.46
CA ASP A 558 -14.63 -27.10 -17.00
C ASP A 558 -15.12 -25.69 -16.60
N VAL A 559 -16.39 -25.40 -16.91
CA VAL A 559 -17.04 -24.14 -16.50
C VAL A 559 -17.36 -24.19 -15.00
N ALA A 560 -16.78 -23.28 -14.24
CA ALA A 560 -16.91 -23.28 -12.78
C ALA A 560 -18.29 -22.78 -12.33
N ARG A 561 -18.95 -23.57 -11.46
CA ARG A 561 -20.14 -23.15 -10.72
C ARG A 561 -19.77 -22.95 -9.26
N LEU A 562 -19.57 -21.69 -8.87
CA LEU A 562 -19.05 -21.35 -7.55
C LEU A 562 -20.02 -21.80 -6.45
N PRO A 563 -19.60 -22.65 -5.49
CA PRO A 563 -20.44 -23.05 -4.38
C PRO A 563 -20.94 -21.82 -3.61
N THR A 564 -22.25 -21.79 -3.34
CA THR A 564 -22.86 -20.78 -2.49
C THR A 564 -22.60 -21.10 -1.01
N PRO A 565 -22.59 -20.09 -0.13
CA PRO A 565 -22.52 -20.33 1.30
C PRO A 565 -23.67 -21.23 1.78
N PRO A 566 -23.52 -21.92 2.92
CA PRO A 566 -24.62 -22.63 3.56
C PRO A 566 -25.78 -21.67 3.84
N GLU A 567 -27.03 -22.16 3.76
CA GLU A 567 -28.20 -21.36 4.17
C GLU A 567 -28.10 -21.02 5.66
N LEU A 568 -28.24 -19.74 5.97
CA LEU A 568 -28.21 -19.24 7.34
C LEU A 568 -29.64 -19.03 7.86
N PRO A 569 -29.89 -19.22 9.17
CA PRO A 569 -31.18 -18.89 9.78
C PRO A 569 -31.56 -17.42 9.56
N VAL A 570 -32.84 -17.14 9.34
CA VAL A 570 -33.33 -15.78 9.08
C VAL A 570 -32.99 -14.85 10.25
N LEU A 571 -32.52 -13.64 9.95
CA LEU A 571 -32.13 -12.66 10.97
C LEU A 571 -33.31 -12.22 11.86
N VAL A 572 -34.54 -12.22 11.34
CA VAL A 572 -35.75 -11.86 12.11
C VAL A 572 -35.96 -12.72 13.35
N ASP A 573 -35.45 -13.95 13.35
CA ASP A 573 -35.56 -14.88 14.47
C ASP A 573 -34.45 -14.67 15.53
N LYS A 574 -33.47 -13.81 15.25
CA LYS A 574 -32.38 -13.48 16.17
C LYS A 574 -32.86 -12.43 17.19
N ASN A 575 -32.45 -12.61 18.46
CA ASN A 575 -32.77 -11.65 19.51
C ASN A 575 -31.77 -10.48 19.48
N PHE A 576 -32.20 -9.33 18.96
CA PHE A 576 -31.39 -8.12 18.85
C PHE A 576 -30.85 -7.63 20.20
N GLU A 577 -31.69 -7.60 21.25
CA GLU A 577 -31.29 -7.13 22.58
C GLU A 577 -30.22 -8.04 23.20
N ALA A 578 -30.37 -9.36 23.04
CA ALA A 578 -29.39 -10.32 23.54
C ALA A 578 -28.03 -10.21 22.83
N LEU A 579 -28.01 -9.84 21.55
CA LEU A 579 -26.78 -9.70 20.77
C LEU A 579 -26.13 -8.32 20.96
N CYS A 580 -26.91 -7.25 21.05
CA CYS A 580 -26.43 -5.88 20.95
C CYS A 580 -26.52 -5.09 22.26
N GLY A 581 -27.35 -5.49 23.22
CA GLY A 581 -27.71 -4.69 24.40
C GLY A 581 -26.49 -4.25 25.23
N ASP A 582 -25.59 -5.19 25.55
CA ASP A 582 -24.35 -4.89 26.28
C ASP A 582 -23.44 -3.92 25.52
N PHE A 583 -23.39 -4.05 24.19
CA PHE A 583 -22.60 -3.17 23.34
C PHE A 583 -23.20 -1.77 23.26
N ILE A 584 -24.51 -1.66 23.04
CA ILE A 584 -25.26 -0.40 23.01
C ILE A 584 -25.08 0.35 24.33
N HIS A 585 -25.30 -0.34 25.46
CA HIS A 585 -25.14 0.25 26.78
C HIS A 585 -23.71 0.76 27.02
N ARG A 586 -22.70 -0.02 26.65
CA ARG A 586 -21.30 0.39 26.80
C ARG A 586 -20.92 1.54 25.87
N HIS A 587 -21.48 1.56 24.67
CA HIS A 587 -21.28 2.64 23.71
C HIS A 587 -21.90 3.95 24.21
N GLU A 588 -23.13 3.92 24.70
CA GLU A 588 -23.83 5.06 25.29
C GLU A 588 -23.09 5.60 26.51
N GLN A 589 -22.61 4.74 27.40
CA GLN A 589 -21.79 5.16 28.55
C GLN A 589 -20.49 5.87 28.14
N HIS A 590 -19.92 5.51 26.99
CA HIS A 590 -18.65 6.06 26.54
C HIS A 590 -18.81 7.33 25.70
N THR A 591 -19.82 7.39 24.83
CA THR A 591 -20.00 8.45 23.84
C THR A 591 -21.17 9.39 24.16
N GLY A 592 -22.05 9.01 25.08
CA GLY A 592 -23.30 9.72 25.39
C GLY A 592 -24.43 9.47 24.38
N ASN A 593 -24.20 8.69 23.32
CA ASN A 593 -25.16 8.47 22.24
C ASN A 593 -25.38 6.99 21.96
N VAL A 594 -26.58 6.66 21.46
CA VAL A 594 -26.89 5.34 20.89
C VAL A 594 -25.98 5.12 19.67
N PRO A 595 -25.38 3.92 19.49
CA PRO A 595 -24.58 3.64 18.30
C PRO A 595 -25.42 3.69 17.01
N SER A 596 -24.81 4.13 15.91
CA SER A 596 -25.42 4.04 14.57
C SER A 596 -25.63 2.58 14.16
N ALA A 597 -26.51 2.35 13.18
CA ALA A 597 -26.71 1.01 12.63
C ALA A 597 -25.42 0.45 12.01
N GLU A 598 -24.61 1.30 11.36
CA GLU A 598 -23.31 0.92 10.82
C GLU A 598 -22.36 0.43 11.92
N ARG A 599 -22.34 1.12 13.07
CA ARG A 599 -21.53 0.75 14.25
C ARG A 599 -21.95 -0.61 14.81
N VAL A 600 -23.26 -0.83 14.97
CA VAL A 600 -23.82 -2.11 15.45
C VAL A 600 -23.53 -3.23 14.46
N THR A 601 -23.68 -2.96 13.16
CA THR A 601 -23.39 -3.94 12.10
C THR A 601 -21.93 -4.35 12.10
N ARG A 602 -21.01 -3.40 12.23
CA ARG A 602 -19.56 -3.67 12.37
C ARG A 602 -19.26 -4.54 13.58
N PHE A 603 -19.92 -4.28 14.71
CA PHE A 603 -19.78 -5.09 15.92
C PHE A 603 -20.22 -6.54 15.68
N LEU A 604 -21.42 -6.72 15.13
CA LEU A 604 -22.01 -8.04 14.85
C LEU A 604 -21.24 -8.83 13.78
N CYS A 605 -20.70 -8.16 12.76
CA CYS A 605 -19.92 -8.77 11.69
C CYS A 605 -18.42 -8.93 12.04
N GLY A 606 -18.00 -8.55 13.25
CA GLY A 606 -16.61 -8.70 13.69
C GLY A 606 -15.62 -7.70 13.05
N ILE A 607 -16.12 -6.64 12.43
CA ILE A 607 -15.32 -5.62 11.75
C ILE A 607 -14.70 -4.68 12.78
N GLY A 608 -13.41 -4.87 13.05
CA GLY A 608 -12.69 -4.04 14.02
C GLY A 608 -12.56 -2.57 13.58
N VAL A 609 -12.95 -1.64 14.44
CA VAL A 609 -12.70 -0.20 14.29
C VAL A 609 -11.97 0.36 15.52
N PRO A 610 -11.28 1.51 15.44
CA PRO A 610 -10.49 2.03 16.55
C PRO A 610 -11.24 2.11 17.89
N LEU A 611 -12.49 2.60 17.86
CA LEU A 611 -13.35 2.73 19.04
C LEU A 611 -13.56 1.39 19.78
N PHE A 612 -13.60 0.27 19.07
CA PHE A 612 -13.87 -1.04 19.68
C PHE A 612 -12.79 -1.49 20.66
N THR A 613 -11.55 -0.99 20.49
CA THR A 613 -10.48 -1.25 21.45
C THR A 613 -10.78 -0.58 22.79
N LYS A 614 -11.23 0.69 22.79
CA LYS A 614 -11.62 1.44 23.99
C LYS A 614 -12.84 0.81 24.68
N LEU A 615 -13.81 0.35 23.89
CA LEU A 615 -15.03 -0.30 24.41
C LEU A 615 -14.79 -1.77 24.83
N LYS A 616 -13.60 -2.34 24.59
CA LYS A 616 -13.31 -3.77 24.72
C LYS A 616 -14.38 -4.62 24.00
N ALA A 617 -14.82 -4.19 22.82
CA ALA A 617 -15.98 -4.77 22.15
C ALA A 617 -15.79 -6.26 21.84
N ARG A 618 -14.55 -6.70 21.55
CA ARG A 618 -14.21 -8.10 21.27
C ARG A 618 -14.49 -9.06 22.43
N SER A 619 -14.62 -8.58 23.66
CA SER A 619 -14.97 -9.41 24.82
C SER A 619 -16.48 -9.45 25.09
N ILE A 620 -17.29 -8.74 24.31
CA ILE A 620 -18.74 -8.74 24.43
C ILE A 620 -19.28 -9.91 23.59
N PRO A 621 -20.17 -10.77 24.12
CA PRO A 621 -20.62 -11.99 23.43
C PRO A 621 -21.20 -11.79 22.02
N GLY A 622 -21.80 -10.64 21.73
CA GLY A 622 -22.35 -10.35 20.40
C GLY A 622 -21.31 -9.99 19.33
N PHE A 623 -20.04 -9.80 19.68
CA PHE A 623 -19.01 -9.42 18.72
C PHE A 623 -18.75 -10.58 17.75
N ALA A 624 -18.78 -10.29 16.44
CA ALA A 624 -18.64 -11.30 15.38
C ALA A 624 -19.73 -12.39 15.37
N ALA A 625 -20.83 -12.24 16.11
CA ALA A 625 -21.89 -13.25 16.19
C ALA A 625 -22.63 -13.48 14.86
N LEU A 626 -22.54 -12.54 13.92
CA LEU A 626 -23.13 -12.60 12.57
C LEU A 626 -22.06 -12.45 11.48
N GLU A 627 -20.80 -12.84 11.73
CA GLU A 627 -19.70 -12.70 10.75
C GLU A 627 -19.93 -13.48 9.43
N ASP A 628 -20.73 -14.55 9.49
CA ASP A 628 -21.10 -15.36 8.32
C ASP A 628 -22.23 -14.75 7.48
N TYR A 629 -22.91 -13.69 7.96
CA TYR A 629 -24.00 -13.04 7.24
C TYR A 629 -23.51 -11.91 6.33
N PRO A 630 -24.18 -11.64 5.19
CA PRO A 630 -23.88 -10.47 4.37
C PRO A 630 -24.08 -9.17 5.17
N TYR A 631 -23.09 -8.27 5.11
CA TYR A 631 -23.10 -7.02 5.89
C TYR A 631 -24.37 -6.18 5.65
N ALA A 632 -24.81 -6.07 4.40
CA ALA A 632 -26.00 -5.31 4.04
C ALA A 632 -27.29 -5.86 4.72
N GLU A 633 -27.43 -7.17 4.82
CA GLU A 633 -28.57 -7.81 5.49
C GLU A 633 -28.55 -7.54 7.00
N VAL A 634 -27.38 -7.66 7.62
CA VAL A 634 -27.19 -7.34 9.04
C VAL A 634 -27.45 -5.87 9.32
N ARG A 635 -27.05 -4.97 8.40
CA ARG A 635 -27.30 -3.53 8.51
C ARG A 635 -28.78 -3.21 8.47
N THR A 636 -29.49 -3.68 7.45
CA THR A 636 -30.95 -3.48 7.34
C THR A 636 -31.69 -4.08 8.54
N TRP A 637 -31.24 -5.24 9.04
CA TRP A 637 -31.79 -5.82 10.26
C TRP A 637 -31.54 -4.92 11.48
N ALA A 638 -30.31 -4.44 11.69
CA ALA A 638 -29.97 -3.58 12.82
C ALA A 638 -30.70 -2.21 12.78
N GLU A 639 -30.83 -1.61 11.59
CA GLU A 639 -31.58 -0.36 11.37
C GLU A 639 -33.05 -0.46 11.82
N ALA A 640 -33.67 -1.65 11.71
CA ALA A 640 -35.06 -1.84 12.10
C ALA A 640 -35.30 -1.79 13.62
N TYR A 641 -34.26 -1.99 14.44
CA TYR A 641 -34.35 -2.01 15.91
C TYR A 641 -33.78 -0.76 16.57
N LEU A 642 -33.03 0.07 15.85
CA LEU A 642 -32.45 1.30 16.38
C LEU A 642 -33.39 2.49 16.18
N PRO A 643 -33.39 3.47 17.10
CA PRO A 643 -34.16 4.70 16.93
C PRO A 643 -33.67 5.46 15.68
N ARG A 644 -34.62 6.04 14.94
CA ARG A 644 -34.35 6.86 13.74
C ARG A 644 -33.87 8.25 14.09
#